data_AF-A0A543CX95-F1
#
_entry.id   AF-A0A543CX95-F1
#
_cell.length_a   1.000
_cell.length_b   1.000
_cell.length_c   1.000
_cell.angle_alpha   90.00
_cell.angle_beta   90.00
_cell.angle_gamma   90.00
#
_symmetry.space_group_name_H-M   'P 1'
#
loop_
_entity.id
_entity.type
_entity.pdbx_description
1 polymer ?
#
loop_
_entity_poly.entity_id
_entity_poly.type
_entity_poly.pdbx_seq_one_letter_code
_entity_poly.pdbx_strand_id
1 'polypeptide(L)'
;MRWARQCEMCLAWGQIKLGRDGQCASCRSWQAHSAGRRECRGCLRVLPVDGDDLCRGCVIAARAELSAGRAVALPFASQLHLHIVGLGLGPVYSLPRSSRRDPAPALTPRVATEAHGDPGFLPAVVPGQLGLLPAPRRRLVRADRHRIVGRRWPEEVVLVAQAEAMATVGGLSPTWPRMVMSLLRLALAVRDADGDILVSEEVLDQIALPLKAAAAQVLDQAGILRPRRSLAPPRHPVRGCEDCHSWGITTRRCRGCACWRDDRVRYPPGRCGRCRRDLLPLHAEEGLCRGCLLVVREFGTRAGRDTQLTFAGDLTFRLSTQAGVLGFTPHKESGPTLRERARRRATTATVRSPSPHLVDPDQHTLLTVDRDWCAIRALTADELPALTELAASLLAEFTANTPARSGGGAPGGTALLRRLLAWLGARAPFRERDVRALAASATSPSTRRVLDFLHQHGLLQPDEPDQRPRADRQRSSGTAVADLDTNRRNRHHQCVIAARIDTLPEPMAGQLHAWVRVLRGRGRRRHQPASFERIRRYLSLALPVLRCWAETGLDLRQITATHIREELAGRRGSQARDLHHVLRTLFVALKQERLVFHNPIARISLSTPVRIPIPLSSDRLRGLLDELDGPRARLLVALVAVHGLRPLEVTRLRLDDLDLTRLIIRVPRRGHTHTVYLDELTVDLINAWLSERRRRWPDTTNPHLFVTSQSAHHPARPPLSYCGLRAAFDQVGLVPKELWRDRVLHEAQHTADPVHLIRLFGIHPSTAVKYVNAAHPDKALSQIR
;
A
#
# COMPACT_ATOMS: atom_id res chain seq x y z
N MET A 1 -16.00 -51.84 -4.23
CA MET A 1 -16.39 -50.66 -3.41
C MET A 1 -15.90 -50.84 -1.99
N ARG A 2 -14.89 -50.06 -1.55
CA ARG A 2 -14.45 -50.04 -0.14
C ARG A 2 -15.12 -48.85 0.52
N TRP A 3 -16.18 -49.10 1.28
CA TRP A 3 -16.95 -48.05 1.97
C TRP A 3 -16.04 -47.23 2.89
N ALA A 4 -16.19 -45.91 2.86
CA ALA A 4 -15.55 -45.04 3.84
C ALA A 4 -16.11 -45.38 5.22
N ARG A 5 -15.24 -45.62 6.20
CA ARG A 5 -15.61 -45.98 7.57
C ARG A 5 -14.90 -45.04 8.53
N GLN A 6 -15.51 -44.84 9.70
CA GLN A 6 -14.93 -44.03 10.77
C GLN A 6 -14.30 -44.93 11.82
N CYS A 7 -13.07 -44.61 12.23
CA CYS A 7 -12.47 -45.26 13.39
C CYS A 7 -13.12 -44.71 14.67
N GLU A 8 -13.63 -45.59 15.52
CA GLU A 8 -14.34 -45.19 16.76
C GLU A 8 -13.42 -44.45 17.75
N MET A 9 -12.12 -44.77 17.76
CA MET A 9 -11.16 -44.14 18.68
C MET A 9 -10.67 -42.75 18.24
N CYS A 10 -10.06 -42.62 17.06
CA CYS A 10 -9.51 -41.34 16.61
C CYS A 10 -10.51 -40.49 15.80
N LEU A 11 -11.72 -40.99 15.56
CA LEU A 11 -12.75 -40.37 14.71
C LEU A 11 -12.30 -40.10 13.27
N ALA A 12 -11.17 -40.68 12.84
CA ALA A 12 -10.69 -40.51 11.48
C ALA A 12 -11.64 -41.19 10.50
N TRP A 13 -12.05 -40.45 9.46
CA TRP A 13 -13.01 -40.91 8.46
C TRP A 13 -12.34 -41.05 7.09
N GLY A 14 -12.54 -42.19 6.43
CA GLY A 14 -11.99 -42.43 5.09
C GLY A 14 -11.94 -43.91 4.71
N GLN A 15 -11.18 -44.26 3.67
CA GLN A 15 -10.94 -45.65 3.28
C GLN A 15 -9.90 -46.31 4.23
N ILE A 16 -10.35 -46.68 5.43
CA ILE A 16 -9.52 -47.25 6.49
C ILE A 16 -9.89 -48.72 6.70
N LYS A 17 -8.89 -49.59 6.86
CA LYS A 17 -9.12 -50.97 7.34
C LYS A 17 -9.34 -50.96 8.86
N LEU A 18 -10.58 -51.19 9.28
CA LEU A 18 -10.93 -51.37 10.70
C LEU A 18 -10.80 -52.85 11.10
N GLY A 19 -10.42 -53.10 12.35
CA GLY A 19 -10.46 -54.44 12.93
C GLY A 19 -11.87 -54.79 13.40
N ARG A 20 -12.05 -55.99 13.98
CA ARG A 20 -13.33 -56.43 14.55
C ARG A 20 -13.81 -55.53 15.71
N ASP A 21 -12.89 -54.78 16.28
CA ASP A 21 -13.05 -53.83 17.38
C ASP A 21 -13.43 -52.41 16.91
N GLY A 22 -13.69 -52.18 15.62
CA GLY A 22 -14.07 -50.85 15.10
C GLY A 22 -12.92 -49.84 15.03
N GLN A 23 -11.69 -50.26 15.35
CA GLN A 23 -10.52 -49.38 15.41
C GLN A 23 -9.60 -49.51 14.19
N CYS A 24 -8.83 -48.46 13.87
CA CYS A 24 -7.79 -48.54 12.84
C CYS A 24 -6.49 -49.17 13.39
N ALA A 25 -5.63 -49.70 12.52
CA ALA A 25 -4.39 -50.38 12.92
C ALA A 25 -3.47 -49.50 13.79
N SER A 26 -3.36 -48.20 13.48
CA SER A 26 -2.54 -47.26 14.26
C SER A 26 -3.15 -46.95 15.62
N CYS A 27 -4.47 -47.01 15.75
CA CYS A 27 -5.18 -46.87 17.03
C CYS A 27 -4.98 -48.10 17.91
N ARG A 28 -5.07 -49.32 17.35
CA ARG A 28 -4.73 -50.55 18.09
C ARG A 28 -3.29 -50.55 18.60
N SER A 29 -2.35 -50.15 17.74
CA SER A 29 -0.94 -50.03 18.11
C SER A 29 -0.73 -48.98 19.23
N TRP A 30 -1.42 -47.84 19.18
CA TRP A 30 -1.37 -46.83 20.24
C TRP A 30 -1.94 -47.34 21.56
N GLN A 31 -3.07 -48.05 21.52
CA GLN A 31 -3.67 -48.64 22.72
C GLN A 31 -2.71 -49.63 23.39
N ALA A 32 -1.97 -50.42 22.62
CA ALA A 32 -0.98 -51.37 23.14
C ALA A 32 0.22 -50.69 23.84
N HIS A 33 0.54 -49.43 23.50
CA HIS A 33 1.69 -48.68 24.06
C HIS A 33 1.28 -47.55 25.02
N SER A 34 -0.02 -47.39 25.29
CA SER A 34 -0.55 -46.35 26.17
C SER A 34 -0.62 -46.81 27.63
N ALA A 35 -0.48 -45.89 28.58
CA ALA A 35 -0.46 -46.18 30.02
C ALA A 35 -1.85 -46.47 30.64
N GLY A 36 -2.88 -46.66 29.81
CA GLY A 36 -4.27 -46.88 30.22
C GLY A 36 -5.26 -45.88 29.63
N ARG A 37 -6.56 -46.10 29.87
CA ARG A 37 -7.64 -45.18 29.47
C ARG A 37 -7.86 -44.12 30.55
N ARG A 38 -7.63 -42.85 30.21
CA ARG A 38 -7.90 -41.69 31.08
C ARG A 38 -8.58 -40.59 30.27
N GLU A 39 -9.11 -39.57 30.95
CA GLU A 39 -9.69 -38.41 30.28
C GLU A 39 -8.59 -37.63 29.56
N CYS A 40 -8.72 -37.47 28.24
CA CYS A 40 -7.76 -36.73 27.45
C CYS A 40 -7.86 -35.22 27.73
N ARG A 41 -6.77 -34.56 28.12
CA ARG A 41 -6.75 -33.12 28.40
C ARG A 41 -7.09 -32.23 27.19
N GLY A 42 -6.99 -32.76 25.97
CA GLY A 42 -7.32 -32.03 24.73
C GLY A 42 -8.79 -32.11 24.38
N CYS A 43 -9.30 -33.32 24.11
CA CYS A 43 -10.68 -33.54 23.67
C CYS A 43 -11.66 -33.91 24.78
N LEU A 44 -11.19 -34.03 26.03
CA LEU A 44 -11.96 -34.39 27.23
C LEU A 44 -12.70 -35.74 27.15
N ARG A 45 -12.31 -36.62 26.22
CA ARG A 45 -12.87 -37.98 26.11
C ARG A 45 -11.99 -38.99 26.84
N VAL A 46 -12.63 -39.99 27.45
CA VAL A 46 -11.94 -41.12 28.09
C VAL A 46 -11.39 -42.07 27.02
N LEU A 47 -10.09 -41.97 26.76
CA LEU A 47 -9.40 -42.67 25.68
C LEU A 47 -8.01 -43.16 26.15
N PRO A 48 -7.35 -44.06 25.42
CA PRO A 48 -5.95 -44.37 25.68
C PRO A 48 -5.07 -43.14 25.41
N VAL A 49 -4.38 -42.66 26.45
CA VAL A 49 -3.58 -41.42 26.42
C VAL A 49 -2.08 -41.71 26.51
N ASP A 50 -1.25 -40.78 26.05
CA ASP A 50 0.19 -40.81 26.27
C ASP A 50 0.59 -40.26 27.65
N GLY A 51 1.89 -40.09 27.87
CA GLY A 51 2.46 -39.61 29.12
C GLY A 51 2.12 -38.15 29.47
N ASP A 52 1.48 -37.39 28.56
CA ASP A 52 1.02 -36.02 28.78
C ASP A 52 -0.52 -35.94 28.88
N ASP A 53 -1.17 -37.09 29.08
CA ASP A 53 -2.62 -37.29 29.12
C ASP A 53 -3.35 -36.80 27.85
N LEU A 54 -2.72 -36.96 26.68
CA LEU A 54 -3.32 -36.68 25.37
C LEU A 54 -3.61 -37.96 24.59
N CYS A 55 -4.81 -38.04 23.97
CA CYS A 55 -5.13 -39.14 23.07
C CYS A 55 -4.40 -38.96 21.73
N ARG A 56 -4.21 -40.05 20.99
CA ARG A 56 -3.49 -40.05 19.70
C ARG A 56 -3.94 -38.93 18.74
N GLY A 57 -5.24 -38.68 18.64
CA GLY A 57 -5.79 -37.62 17.78
C GLY A 57 -5.37 -36.22 18.24
N CYS A 58 -5.42 -35.95 19.55
CA CYS A 58 -4.98 -34.68 20.12
C CYS A 58 -3.46 -34.51 20.01
N VAL A 59 -2.66 -35.57 20.12
CA VAL A 59 -1.20 -35.49 19.93
C VAL A 59 -0.86 -35.06 18.50
N ILE A 60 -1.55 -35.61 17.49
CA ILE A 60 -1.36 -35.24 16.08
C ILE A 60 -1.70 -33.76 15.87
N ALA A 61 -2.86 -33.33 16.37
CA ALA A 61 -3.31 -31.95 16.25
C ALA A 61 -2.36 -30.98 16.97
N ALA A 62 -1.91 -31.32 18.18
CA ALA A 62 -0.95 -30.53 18.94
C ALA A 62 0.39 -30.39 18.22
N ARG A 63 0.91 -31.46 17.63
CA ARG A 63 2.14 -31.40 16.82
C ARG A 63 1.96 -30.52 15.59
N ALA A 64 0.82 -30.57 14.92
CA ALA A 64 0.57 -29.72 13.75
C ALA A 64 0.57 -28.23 14.12
N GLU A 65 -0.09 -27.86 15.22
CA GLU A 65 -0.10 -26.48 15.73
C GLU A 65 1.30 -26.02 16.20
N LEU A 66 2.03 -26.86 16.94
CA LEU A 66 3.42 -26.58 17.33
C LEU A 66 4.34 -26.41 16.11
N SER A 67 4.21 -27.27 15.08
CA SER A 67 4.99 -27.15 13.84
C SER A 67 4.66 -25.87 13.07
N ALA A 68 3.45 -25.33 13.25
CA ALA A 68 3.03 -24.04 12.70
C ALA A 68 3.43 -22.85 13.60
N GLY A 69 4.24 -23.06 14.64
CA GLY A 69 4.67 -22.04 15.59
C GLY A 69 3.56 -21.53 16.51
N ARG A 70 2.45 -22.29 16.64
CA ARG A 70 1.31 -21.93 17.48
C ARG A 70 1.37 -22.68 18.80
N ALA A 71 1.11 -21.97 19.90
CA ALA A 71 0.98 -22.60 21.21
C ALA A 71 -0.31 -23.45 21.25
N VAL A 72 -0.20 -24.67 21.78
CA VAL A 72 -1.34 -25.57 21.95
C VAL A 72 -1.99 -25.29 23.30
N ALA A 73 -3.20 -24.74 23.29
CA ALA A 73 -3.98 -24.46 24.50
C ALA A 73 -4.95 -25.61 24.78
N LEU A 74 -5.00 -26.12 26.00
CA LEU A 74 -5.92 -27.20 26.41
C LEU A 74 -7.10 -26.67 27.23
N PRO A 75 -8.32 -27.22 27.07
CA PRO A 75 -8.72 -28.17 26.03
C PRO A 75 -8.83 -27.49 24.64
N PHE A 76 -8.66 -28.25 23.56
CA PHE A 76 -8.88 -27.76 22.19
C PHE A 76 -9.75 -28.73 21.39
N ALA A 77 -10.63 -28.17 20.57
CA ALA A 77 -11.45 -28.96 19.66
C ALA A 77 -10.58 -29.56 18.55
N SER A 78 -10.54 -30.88 18.45
CA SER A 78 -9.97 -31.57 17.29
C SER A 78 -11.01 -31.60 16.18
N GLN A 79 -10.65 -31.13 14.99
CA GLN A 79 -11.49 -31.26 13.79
C GLN A 79 -11.48 -32.71 13.27
N LEU A 80 -12.49 -33.09 12.47
CA LEU A 80 -12.57 -34.39 11.82
C LEU A 80 -11.29 -34.66 11.00
N HIS A 81 -10.58 -35.75 11.33
CA HIS A 81 -9.39 -36.14 10.58
C HIS A 81 -9.77 -37.00 9.36
N LEU A 82 -9.40 -36.58 8.16
CA LEU A 82 -9.65 -37.35 6.94
C LEU A 82 -8.48 -38.28 6.63
N HIS A 83 -8.77 -39.56 6.41
CA HIS A 83 -7.77 -40.53 6.01
C HIS A 83 -7.83 -40.78 4.51
N ILE A 84 -6.88 -40.18 3.77
CA ILE A 84 -6.74 -40.32 2.33
C ILE A 84 -5.69 -41.40 2.04
N VAL A 85 -6.03 -42.39 1.22
CA VAL A 85 -5.14 -43.49 0.85
C VAL A 85 -3.89 -42.93 0.15
N GLY A 86 -2.70 -43.30 0.63
CA GLY A 86 -1.41 -42.81 0.11
C GLY A 86 -0.83 -41.59 0.83
N LEU A 87 -1.64 -40.87 1.64
CA LEU A 87 -1.22 -39.73 2.47
C LEU A 87 -1.30 -40.08 3.97
N GLY A 88 -0.92 -41.32 4.32
CA GLY A 88 -1.10 -41.86 5.66
C GLY A 88 -0.52 -40.98 6.77
N LEU A 89 -1.23 -40.88 7.90
CA LEU A 89 -0.69 -40.31 9.13
C LEU A 89 0.48 -41.21 9.58
N GLY A 90 1.72 -40.71 9.48
CA GLY A 90 2.92 -41.45 9.85
C GLY A 90 2.89 -41.99 11.29
N PRO A 91 3.82 -42.88 11.67
CA PRO A 91 3.93 -43.36 13.05
C PRO A 91 4.11 -42.16 13.99
N VAL A 92 3.25 -42.06 15.00
CA VAL A 92 3.26 -40.95 15.96
C VAL A 92 3.87 -41.47 17.26
N TYR A 93 5.03 -40.93 17.61
CA TYR A 93 5.64 -41.09 18.94
C TYR A 93 5.09 -40.00 19.88
N SER A 94 5.22 -40.18 21.19
CA SER A 94 4.83 -39.18 22.20
C SER A 94 5.55 -37.84 21.97
N LEU A 95 5.02 -36.73 22.51
CA LEU A 95 5.72 -35.44 22.46
C LEU A 95 7.11 -35.57 23.14
N PRO A 96 8.16 -34.91 22.63
CA PRO A 96 9.50 -35.01 23.20
C PRO A 96 9.50 -34.52 24.65
N ARG A 97 9.84 -35.40 25.59
CA ARG A 97 10.04 -35.03 27.00
C ARG A 97 11.34 -34.24 27.14
N SER A 98 11.25 -33.08 27.79
CA SER A 98 12.41 -32.20 28.04
C SER A 98 13.55 -32.95 28.74
N SER A 99 14.75 -32.92 28.17
CA SER A 99 15.97 -33.05 28.95
C SER A 99 16.25 -31.70 29.60
N ARG A 100 16.80 -31.71 30.82
CA ARG A 100 16.95 -30.57 31.75
C ARG A 100 17.70 -29.32 31.25
N ARG A 101 18.03 -29.17 29.96
CA ARG A 101 18.82 -28.04 29.44
C ARG A 101 18.10 -27.08 28.49
N ASP A 102 16.89 -27.36 28.03
CA ASP A 102 16.07 -26.39 27.27
C ASP A 102 14.57 -26.59 27.61
N PRO A 103 13.82 -25.54 28.01
CA PRO A 103 12.40 -25.69 28.29
C PRO A 103 11.61 -25.77 26.97
N ALA A 104 11.12 -26.98 26.64
CA ALA A 104 10.09 -27.17 25.63
C ALA A 104 8.76 -26.51 26.08
N PRO A 105 7.91 -26.03 25.16
CA PRO A 105 6.71 -25.27 25.49
C PRO A 105 5.71 -26.13 26.27
N ALA A 106 5.53 -25.81 27.55
CA ALA A 106 4.55 -26.47 28.40
C ALA A 106 3.12 -26.12 27.93
N LEU A 107 2.29 -27.16 27.80
CA LEU A 107 0.85 -27.06 27.60
C LEU A 107 0.22 -26.36 28.82
N THR A 108 -0.06 -25.06 28.71
CA THR A 108 -0.49 -24.22 29.84
C THR A 108 -1.97 -23.86 29.77
N PRO A 109 -2.73 -23.92 30.89
CA PRO A 109 -4.09 -23.39 30.99
C PRO A 109 -4.08 -21.86 30.99
N ARG A 110 -5.14 -21.28 30.44
CA ARG A 110 -5.24 -19.87 30.05
C ARG A 110 -5.18 -18.91 31.26
N VAL A 111 -4.09 -18.14 31.36
CA VAL A 111 -4.16 -16.75 31.84
C VAL A 111 -4.08 -15.88 30.58
N ALA A 112 -4.97 -14.89 30.46
CA ALA A 112 -5.02 -13.98 29.32
C ALA A 112 -3.63 -13.39 29.06
N THR A 113 -2.96 -13.85 27.99
CA THR A 113 -1.60 -13.44 27.72
C THR A 113 -1.61 -12.18 26.89
N GLU A 114 -0.95 -11.17 27.46
CA GLU A 114 -0.57 -9.91 26.85
C GLU A 114 0.03 -10.14 25.46
N ALA A 115 -0.22 -9.20 24.54
CA ALA A 115 0.32 -9.23 23.19
C ALA A 115 1.85 -9.33 23.24
N HIS A 116 2.37 -10.54 23.01
CA HIS A 116 3.80 -10.76 22.92
C HIS A 116 4.31 -10.06 21.66
N GLY A 117 5.21 -9.09 21.85
CA GLY A 117 5.90 -8.43 20.75
C GLY A 117 6.72 -9.42 19.93
N ASP A 118 7.05 -9.05 18.71
CA ASP A 118 7.93 -9.81 17.81
C ASP A 118 9.38 -9.45 18.13
N PRO A 119 10.16 -10.35 18.76
CA PRO A 119 11.55 -10.05 19.14
C PRO A 119 12.45 -9.84 17.91
N GLY A 120 12.09 -10.37 16.73
CA GLY A 120 12.85 -10.22 15.49
C GLY A 120 12.56 -8.92 14.72
N PHE A 121 11.57 -8.12 15.15
CA PHE A 121 11.21 -6.88 14.48
C PHE A 121 12.06 -5.71 15.00
N LEU A 122 12.96 -5.14 14.18
CA LEU A 122 13.92 -4.10 14.61
C LEU A 122 14.76 -4.58 15.83
N PRO A 123 15.53 -5.67 15.73
CA PRO A 123 16.31 -6.16 16.86
C PRO A 123 17.28 -5.08 17.35
N ALA A 124 17.38 -4.90 18.67
CA ALA A 124 18.32 -3.95 19.24
C ALA A 124 19.76 -4.40 18.95
N VAL A 125 20.57 -3.49 18.43
CA VAL A 125 22.00 -3.69 18.19
C VAL A 125 22.77 -3.07 19.36
N VAL A 126 24.03 -3.48 19.55
CA VAL A 126 24.87 -2.93 20.62
C VAL A 126 24.98 -1.39 20.47
N PRO A 127 24.62 -0.59 21.50
CA PRO A 127 24.70 0.86 21.42
C PRO A 127 26.13 1.33 21.08
N GLY A 128 26.26 2.27 20.15
CA GLY A 128 27.55 2.79 19.69
C GLY A 128 28.23 1.95 18.59
N GLN A 129 27.62 0.85 18.15
CA GLN A 129 28.08 0.12 16.97
C GLN A 129 27.80 0.93 15.70
N LEU A 130 28.85 1.37 15.01
CA LEU A 130 28.75 2.17 13.80
C LEU A 130 28.10 1.36 12.67
N GLY A 131 26.92 1.77 12.21
CA GLY A 131 26.26 1.20 11.05
C GLY A 131 27.10 1.39 9.78
N LEU A 132 27.62 0.30 9.21
CA LEU A 132 28.48 0.31 8.02
C LEU A 132 27.77 0.81 6.75
N LEU A 133 26.43 0.81 6.75
CA LEU A 133 25.58 1.33 5.68
C LEU A 133 24.45 2.15 6.32
N PRO A 134 24.05 3.29 5.75
CA PRO A 134 22.83 3.96 6.19
C PRO A 134 21.68 2.97 6.04
N ALA A 135 20.97 2.71 7.14
CA ALA A 135 19.85 1.80 7.13
C ALA A 135 18.84 2.22 6.04
N PRO A 136 18.27 1.26 5.28
CA PRO A 136 17.30 1.59 4.25
C PRO A 136 16.16 2.38 4.89
N ARG A 137 15.73 3.49 4.25
CA ARG A 137 14.58 4.29 4.74
C ARG A 137 13.40 3.35 4.98
N ARG A 138 13.05 3.16 6.25
CA ARG A 138 11.96 2.27 6.65
C ARG A 138 10.64 3.02 6.44
N ARG A 139 9.56 2.29 6.19
CA ARG A 139 8.21 2.87 6.19
C ARG A 139 7.38 2.16 7.24
N LEU A 140 7.44 2.67 8.46
CA LEU A 140 6.72 2.13 9.61
C LEU A 140 5.30 2.66 9.64
N VAL A 141 4.32 1.79 9.88
CA VAL A 141 2.89 2.13 9.92
C VAL A 141 2.32 1.86 11.31
N ARG A 142 1.10 2.35 11.56
CA ARG A 142 0.40 2.16 12.85
C ARG A 142 0.31 0.70 13.30
N ALA A 143 0.20 -0.25 12.36
CA ALA A 143 0.11 -1.68 12.66
C ALA A 143 1.40 -2.25 13.29
N ASP A 144 2.56 -1.67 12.98
CA ASP A 144 3.85 -2.13 13.48
C ASP A 144 4.01 -1.91 14.99
N ARG A 145 3.19 -1.05 15.60
CA ARG A 145 3.13 -0.87 17.05
C ARG A 145 2.90 -2.18 17.78
N HIS A 146 2.05 -3.06 17.25
CA HIS A 146 1.73 -4.34 17.90
C HIS A 146 2.95 -5.26 18.03
N ARG A 147 3.94 -5.08 17.14
CA ARG A 147 5.17 -5.87 17.12
C ARG A 147 6.16 -5.46 18.21
N ILE A 148 6.02 -4.27 18.80
CA ILE A 148 6.91 -3.75 19.85
C ILE A 148 6.20 -3.55 21.20
N VAL A 149 5.02 -4.15 21.40
CA VAL A 149 4.22 -3.98 22.63
C VAL A 149 4.97 -4.47 23.87
N GLY A 150 5.69 -5.59 23.75
CA GLY A 150 6.48 -6.16 24.85
C GLY A 150 7.81 -5.46 25.13
N ARG A 151 8.22 -4.45 24.34
CA ARG A 151 9.48 -3.72 24.58
C ARG A 151 9.28 -2.59 25.59
N ARG A 152 10.28 -2.38 26.43
CA ARG A 152 10.34 -1.34 27.46
C ARG A 152 11.59 -0.51 27.27
N TRP A 153 11.44 0.81 27.39
CA TRP A 153 12.53 1.78 27.32
C TRP A 153 12.59 2.58 28.62
N PRO A 154 13.77 2.75 29.24
CA PRO A 154 13.92 3.61 30.42
C PRO A 154 13.42 5.04 30.19
N GLU A 155 13.60 5.55 28.98
CA GLU A 155 13.22 6.91 28.57
C GLU A 155 11.69 7.09 28.44
N GLU A 156 10.92 6.00 28.45
CA GLU A 156 9.45 6.05 28.28
C GLU A 156 8.78 6.86 29.40
N VAL A 157 9.28 6.77 30.64
CA VAL A 157 8.74 7.53 31.79
C VAL A 157 8.88 9.03 31.56
N VAL A 158 10.06 9.47 31.12
CA VAL A 158 10.36 10.88 30.86
C VAL A 158 9.52 11.39 29.68
N LEU A 159 9.42 10.61 28.61
CA LEU A 159 8.66 10.99 27.41
C LEU A 159 7.15 11.09 27.66
N VAL A 160 6.59 10.21 28.51
CA VAL A 160 5.18 10.30 28.92
C VAL A 160 4.93 11.58 29.70
N ALA A 161 5.77 11.88 30.70
CA ALA A 161 5.65 13.11 31.49
C ALA A 161 5.72 14.37 30.62
N GLN A 162 6.65 14.42 29.64
CA GLN A 162 6.77 15.54 28.71
C GLN A 162 5.56 15.66 27.78
N ALA A 163 5.06 14.54 27.25
CA ALA A 163 3.86 14.55 26.40
C ALA A 163 2.60 15.00 27.16
N GLU A 164 2.47 14.66 28.45
CA GLU A 164 1.37 15.10 29.31
C GLU A 164 1.48 16.59 29.69
N ALA A 165 2.68 17.06 30.02
CA ALA A 165 2.93 18.48 30.28
C ALA A 165 2.60 19.33 29.05
N MET A 166 3.05 18.93 27.85
CA MET A 166 2.72 19.61 26.59
C MET A 166 1.21 19.61 26.30
N ALA A 167 0.51 18.50 26.57
CA ALA A 167 -0.94 18.42 26.38
C ALA A 167 -1.69 19.37 27.32
N THR A 168 -1.21 19.52 28.55
CA THR A 168 -1.79 20.41 29.57
C THR A 168 -1.58 21.87 29.20
N VAL A 169 -0.36 22.27 28.82
CA VAL A 169 -0.03 23.65 28.43
C VAL A 169 -0.74 24.05 27.12
N GLY A 170 -0.88 23.12 26.17
CA GLY A 170 -1.51 23.37 24.87
C GLY A 170 -3.04 23.22 24.82
N GLY A 171 -3.69 22.84 25.93
CA GLY A 171 -5.14 22.57 25.98
C GLY A 171 -5.59 21.43 25.04
N LEU A 172 -4.77 20.39 24.88
CA LEU A 172 -4.99 19.30 23.93
C LEU A 172 -5.83 18.16 24.52
N SER A 173 -6.38 17.31 23.64
CA SER A 173 -7.23 16.18 24.05
C SER A 173 -6.49 15.19 24.97
N PRO A 174 -7.18 14.56 25.94
CA PRO A 174 -6.64 13.48 26.80
C PRO A 174 -6.15 12.23 26.03
N THR A 175 -6.45 12.14 24.74
CA THR A 175 -5.98 11.06 23.85
C THR A 175 -4.66 11.39 23.15
N TRP A 176 -4.25 12.67 23.14
CA TRP A 176 -3.09 13.16 22.42
C TRP A 176 -1.75 12.57 22.93
N PRO A 177 -1.48 12.49 24.24
CA PRO A 177 -0.25 11.87 24.74
C PRO A 177 -0.10 10.42 24.26
N ARG A 178 -1.19 9.64 24.29
CA ARG A 178 -1.22 8.24 23.80
C ARG A 178 -0.95 8.13 22.30
N MET A 179 -1.36 9.14 21.51
CA MET A 179 -1.10 9.18 20.07
C MET A 179 0.36 9.50 19.77
N VAL A 180 0.95 10.49 20.45
CA VAL A 180 2.36 10.86 20.29
C VAL A 180 3.28 9.74 20.77
N MET A 181 2.98 9.13 21.92
CA MET A 181 3.74 7.98 22.43
C MET A 181 3.74 6.77 21.49
N SER A 182 2.69 6.59 20.68
CA SER A 182 2.67 5.53 19.67
C SER A 182 3.72 5.74 18.57
N LEU A 183 4.04 6.99 18.24
CA LEU A 183 5.08 7.36 17.29
C LEU A 183 6.46 7.27 17.97
N LEU A 184 6.60 7.82 19.18
CA LEU A 184 7.86 7.82 19.93
C LEU A 184 8.40 6.40 20.19
N ARG A 185 7.54 5.45 20.54
CA ARG A 185 7.95 4.04 20.73
C ARG A 185 8.50 3.39 19.45
N LEU A 186 7.98 3.76 18.28
CA LEU A 186 8.53 3.29 17.00
C LEU A 186 9.86 3.98 16.69
N ALA A 187 10.02 5.26 17.05
CA ALA A 187 11.28 5.98 16.87
C ALA A 187 12.40 5.40 17.75
N LEU A 188 12.10 5.06 19.02
CA LEU A 188 13.03 4.38 19.92
C LEU A 188 13.42 2.98 19.42
N ALA A 189 12.46 2.22 18.89
CA ALA A 189 12.75 0.92 18.28
C ALA A 189 13.68 1.02 17.06
N VAL A 190 13.58 2.09 16.27
CA VAL A 190 14.50 2.35 15.15
C VAL A 190 15.86 2.79 15.64
N ARG A 191 15.93 3.67 16.63
CA ARG A 191 17.18 4.10 17.27
C ARG A 191 18.01 2.90 17.73
N ASP A 192 17.40 2.00 18.50
CA ASP A 192 18.09 0.82 19.04
C ASP A 192 18.51 -0.16 17.93
N ALA A 193 17.72 -0.27 16.86
CA ALA A 193 18.05 -1.11 15.72
C ALA A 193 19.17 -0.51 14.84
N ASP A 194 19.32 0.81 14.86
CA ASP A 194 20.40 1.53 14.17
C ASP A 194 21.66 1.67 15.05
N GLY A 195 21.59 1.26 16.33
CA GLY A 195 22.70 1.36 17.29
C GLY A 195 23.01 2.79 17.76
N ASP A 196 22.11 3.73 17.46
CA ASP A 196 22.25 5.15 17.80
C ASP A 196 21.91 5.39 19.29
N ILE A 197 22.52 6.42 19.90
CA ILE A 197 22.22 6.84 21.29
C ILE A 197 21.07 7.86 21.31
N LEU A 198 20.99 8.71 20.28
CA LEU A 198 19.99 9.76 20.13
C LEU A 198 19.04 9.43 18.97
N VAL A 199 17.77 9.82 19.08
CA VAL A 199 16.81 9.69 17.99
C VAL A 199 17.09 10.79 16.97
N SER A 200 17.47 10.42 15.75
CA SER A 200 17.67 11.40 14.68
C SER A 200 16.34 11.91 14.11
N GLU A 201 16.29 13.19 13.75
CA GLU A 201 15.08 13.79 13.18
C GLU A 201 14.65 13.08 11.88
N GLU A 202 15.59 12.52 11.11
CA GLU A 202 15.32 11.73 9.91
C GLU A 202 14.59 10.39 10.19
N VAL A 203 14.63 9.87 11.42
CA VAL A 203 13.85 8.67 11.81
C VAL A 203 12.36 8.98 11.84
N LEU A 204 11.97 10.20 12.20
CA LEU A 204 10.57 10.61 12.21
C LEU A 204 9.96 10.63 10.79
N ASP A 205 10.78 10.85 9.76
CA ASP A 205 10.37 10.78 8.36
C ASP A 205 10.03 9.36 7.92
N GLN A 206 10.65 8.35 8.54
CA GLN A 206 10.44 6.92 8.28
C GLN A 206 9.12 6.39 8.86
N ILE A 207 8.49 7.13 9.79
CA ILE A 207 7.26 6.72 10.45
C ILE A 207 6.05 7.39 9.77
N ALA A 208 5.15 6.60 9.22
CA ALA A 208 3.92 7.05 8.55
C ALA A 208 2.78 7.29 9.56
N LEU A 209 3.05 8.04 10.63
CA LEU A 209 2.09 8.50 11.63
C LEU A 209 2.03 10.04 11.63
N PRO A 210 0.86 10.65 11.93
CA PRO A 210 0.75 12.10 12.14
C PRO A 210 1.48 12.53 13.43
N LEU A 211 1.63 13.85 13.65
CA LEU A 211 2.24 14.44 14.86
C LEU A 211 3.78 14.36 14.94
N LYS A 212 4.48 14.31 13.80
CA LYS A 212 5.96 14.28 13.74
C LYS A 212 6.61 15.48 14.40
N ALA A 213 6.11 16.69 14.14
CA ALA A 213 6.62 17.92 14.73
C ALA A 213 6.47 17.92 16.26
N ALA A 214 5.33 17.42 16.77
CA ALA A 214 5.12 17.28 18.20
C ALA A 214 6.03 16.20 18.82
N ALA A 215 6.23 15.08 18.13
CA ALA A 215 7.17 14.05 18.58
C ALA A 215 8.62 14.56 18.61
N ALA A 216 9.04 15.34 17.61
CA ALA A 216 10.35 15.99 17.60
C ALA A 216 10.51 16.92 18.81
N GLN A 217 9.50 17.75 19.10
CA GLN A 217 9.50 18.65 20.25
C GLN A 217 9.56 17.91 21.60
N VAL A 218 8.84 16.81 21.75
CA VAL A 218 8.91 15.96 22.96
C VAL A 218 10.31 15.34 23.12
N LEU A 219 10.92 14.85 22.03
CA LEU A 219 12.28 14.30 22.05
C LEU A 219 13.33 15.37 22.36
N ASP A 220 13.15 16.59 21.86
CA ASP A 220 14.02 17.74 22.08
C ASP A 220 13.98 18.19 23.55
N GLN A 221 12.78 18.36 24.11
CA GLN A 221 12.59 18.69 25.53
C GLN A 221 13.09 17.59 26.48
N ALA A 222 13.08 16.33 26.02
CA ALA A 222 13.66 15.20 26.75
C ALA A 222 15.19 15.06 26.54
N GLY A 223 15.82 15.90 25.71
CA GLY A 223 17.26 15.89 25.45
C GLY A 223 17.77 14.69 24.65
N ILE A 224 16.89 13.95 23.98
CA ILE A 224 17.24 12.73 23.24
C ILE A 224 17.10 12.86 21.72
N LEU A 225 16.82 14.07 21.22
CA LEU A 225 16.77 14.37 19.79
C LEU A 225 18.17 14.70 19.25
N ARG A 226 18.55 14.11 18.12
CA ARG A 226 19.68 14.55 17.30
C ARG A 226 19.13 15.41 16.14
N PRO A 227 19.36 16.74 16.15
CA PRO A 227 18.88 17.62 15.09
C PRO A 227 19.54 17.30 13.75
N ARG A 228 18.82 17.55 12.67
CA ARG A 228 19.28 17.33 11.29
C ARG A 228 20.61 18.03 11.04
N ARG A 229 21.65 17.27 10.72
CA ARG A 229 22.95 17.83 10.29
C ARG A 229 22.88 18.14 8.79
N SER A 230 23.05 19.41 8.44
CA SER A 230 23.40 19.80 7.08
C SER A 230 24.80 19.27 6.78
N LEU A 231 24.90 18.15 6.06
CA LEU A 231 26.18 17.66 5.58
C LEU A 231 26.71 18.65 4.53
N ALA A 232 27.83 19.30 4.84
CA ALA A 232 28.63 19.95 3.81
C ALA A 232 29.04 18.89 2.76
N PRO A 233 29.07 19.22 1.46
CA PRO A 233 29.49 18.27 0.44
C PRO A 233 30.91 17.76 0.74
N PRO A 234 31.22 16.47 0.46
CA PRO A 234 32.55 15.95 0.69
C PRO A 234 33.58 16.75 -0.12
N ARG A 235 34.64 17.23 0.56
CA ARG A 235 35.69 18.09 -0.02
C ARG A 235 36.54 17.43 -1.11
N HIS A 236 36.40 16.12 -1.32
CA HIS A 236 37.10 15.38 -2.36
C HIS A 236 36.15 14.39 -3.05
N PRO A 237 36.07 14.35 -4.39
CA PRO A 237 35.22 13.40 -5.08
C PRO A 237 35.76 11.97 -4.87
N VAL A 238 34.99 11.15 -4.16
CA VAL A 238 35.25 9.72 -4.04
C VAL A 238 35.09 9.10 -5.41
N ARG A 239 36.13 8.39 -5.89
CA ARG A 239 36.18 7.79 -7.22
C ARG A 239 36.57 6.31 -7.18
N GLY A 240 36.49 5.64 -8.33
CA GLY A 240 36.98 4.28 -8.54
C GLY A 240 38.47 4.23 -8.87
N CYS A 241 39.14 3.15 -8.45
CA CYS A 241 40.52 2.86 -8.85
C CYS A 241 40.62 2.58 -10.35
N GLU A 242 41.54 3.23 -11.06
CA GLU A 242 41.71 3.00 -12.51
C GLU A 242 42.04 1.54 -12.87
N ASP A 243 42.78 0.81 -12.04
CA ASP A 243 43.27 -0.53 -12.41
C ASP A 243 42.27 -1.63 -11.98
N CYS A 244 41.72 -1.57 -10.76
CA CYS A 244 40.79 -2.60 -10.26
C CYS A 244 39.31 -2.21 -10.26
N HIS A 245 38.98 -0.96 -10.61
CA HIS A 245 37.61 -0.40 -10.57
C HIS A 245 36.92 -0.43 -9.20
N SER A 246 37.65 -0.75 -8.12
CA SER A 246 37.08 -0.70 -6.77
C SER A 246 36.82 0.75 -6.37
N TRP A 247 35.61 1.01 -5.88
CA TRP A 247 35.10 2.32 -5.52
C TRP A 247 35.43 2.66 -4.05
N GLY A 248 35.63 3.95 -3.74
CA GLY A 248 35.90 4.38 -2.36
C GLY A 248 37.31 4.91 -2.12
N ILE A 249 38.03 5.37 -3.15
CA ILE A 249 39.33 6.03 -2.99
C ILE A 249 39.26 7.50 -3.35
N THR A 250 40.14 8.30 -2.74
CA THR A 250 40.36 9.72 -3.07
C THR A 250 41.52 9.90 -4.06
N THR A 251 42.38 8.89 -4.21
CA THR A 251 43.53 8.85 -5.13
C THR A 251 43.15 8.27 -6.51
N ARG A 252 44.04 8.37 -7.50
CA ARG A 252 43.82 7.84 -8.87
C ARG A 252 43.81 6.30 -8.89
N ARG A 253 44.58 5.68 -7.99
CA ARG A 253 44.70 4.22 -7.82
C ARG A 253 44.72 3.86 -6.34
N CYS A 254 44.19 2.69 -6.00
CA CYS A 254 44.29 2.16 -4.64
C CYS A 254 45.73 1.69 -4.36
N ARG A 255 46.14 1.70 -3.09
CA ARG A 255 47.50 1.31 -2.65
C ARG A 255 47.93 -0.04 -3.22
N GLY A 256 47.04 -1.04 -3.21
CA GLY A 256 47.36 -2.37 -3.73
C GLY A 256 47.61 -2.42 -5.25
N CYS A 257 46.91 -1.61 -6.05
CA CYS A 257 47.19 -1.52 -7.50
C CYS A 257 48.41 -0.66 -7.79
N ALA A 258 48.69 0.35 -6.96
CA ALA A 258 49.93 1.12 -7.04
C ALA A 258 51.14 0.19 -6.85
N CYS A 259 51.16 -0.63 -5.80
CA CYS A 259 52.24 -1.59 -5.56
C CYS A 259 52.45 -2.59 -6.71
N TRP A 260 51.36 -3.08 -7.33
CA TRP A 260 51.47 -3.97 -8.50
C TRP A 260 52.05 -3.26 -9.72
N ARG A 261 51.81 -1.95 -9.86
CA ARG A 261 52.29 -1.15 -10.99
C ARG A 261 53.73 -0.69 -10.80
N ASP A 262 54.18 -0.58 -9.54
CA ASP A 262 55.56 -0.23 -9.17
C ASP A 262 56.51 -1.43 -9.36
N ASP A 263 56.06 -2.65 -9.09
CA ASP A 263 56.83 -3.89 -9.30
C ASP A 263 56.53 -4.54 -10.67
N ARG A 264 57.07 -3.93 -11.74
CA ARG A 264 56.85 -4.40 -13.12
C ARG A 264 57.56 -5.70 -13.47
N VAL A 265 58.56 -6.10 -12.67
CA VAL A 265 59.27 -7.38 -12.85
C VAL A 265 58.37 -8.52 -12.43
N ARG A 266 57.71 -8.38 -11.28
CA ARG A 266 56.78 -9.39 -10.76
C ARG A 266 55.39 -9.35 -11.41
N TYR A 267 54.95 -8.18 -11.84
CA TYR A 267 53.63 -7.98 -12.44
C TYR A 267 53.72 -7.28 -13.81
N PRO A 268 54.09 -8.01 -14.88
CA PRO A 268 54.25 -7.41 -16.19
C PRO A 268 52.92 -6.84 -16.71
N PRO A 269 52.95 -5.68 -17.40
CA PRO A 269 51.75 -5.10 -18.00
C PRO A 269 51.27 -5.96 -19.16
N GLY A 270 49.99 -6.28 -19.19
CA GLY A 270 49.39 -7.09 -20.25
C GLY A 270 47.88 -6.98 -20.27
N ARG A 271 47.27 -7.85 -21.10
CA ARG A 271 45.82 -7.96 -21.21
C ARG A 271 45.27 -9.00 -20.25
N CYS A 272 44.41 -8.59 -19.33
CA CYS A 272 43.84 -9.50 -18.33
C CYS A 272 42.95 -10.58 -18.97
N GLY A 273 43.20 -11.86 -18.69
CA GLY A 273 42.45 -12.98 -19.27
C GLY A 273 40.94 -12.99 -18.96
N ARG A 274 40.52 -12.34 -17.87
CA ARG A 274 39.11 -12.28 -17.45
C ARG A 274 38.39 -10.99 -17.85
N CYS A 275 38.84 -9.83 -17.37
CA CYS A 275 38.18 -8.55 -17.71
C CYS A 275 38.60 -7.99 -19.07
N ARG A 276 39.58 -8.60 -19.75
CA ARG A 276 40.07 -8.24 -21.10
C ARG A 276 40.57 -6.80 -21.26
N ARG A 277 40.87 -6.13 -20.16
CA ARG A 277 41.46 -4.79 -20.15
C ARG A 277 42.96 -4.87 -20.39
N ASP A 278 43.45 -3.99 -21.25
CA ASP A 278 44.85 -3.89 -21.67
C ASP A 278 45.67 -3.04 -20.69
N LEU A 279 46.99 -3.20 -20.75
CA LEU A 279 47.98 -2.42 -19.99
C LEU A 279 47.78 -2.46 -18.46
N LEU A 280 47.25 -3.56 -17.94
CA LEU A 280 47.12 -3.80 -16.50
C LEU A 280 48.30 -4.65 -16.00
N PRO A 281 48.83 -4.38 -14.80
CA PRO A 281 49.77 -5.30 -14.15
C PRO A 281 49.10 -6.66 -13.90
N LEU A 282 49.66 -7.72 -14.46
CA LEU A 282 49.12 -9.08 -14.36
C LEU A 282 49.96 -9.94 -13.43
N HIS A 283 49.31 -10.88 -12.75
CA HIS A 283 50.03 -11.96 -12.08
C HIS A 283 50.66 -12.88 -13.13
N ALA A 284 51.98 -13.07 -13.08
CA ALA A 284 52.75 -13.78 -14.11
C ALA A 284 52.22 -15.19 -14.43
N GLU A 285 51.82 -15.95 -13.42
CA GLU A 285 51.33 -17.34 -13.61
C GLU A 285 49.85 -17.44 -14.00
N GLU A 286 49.03 -16.48 -13.57
CA GLU A 286 47.55 -16.58 -13.69
C GLU A 286 47.02 -15.74 -14.86
N GLY A 287 47.81 -14.80 -15.40
CA GLY A 287 47.39 -13.90 -16.48
C GLY A 287 46.23 -12.96 -16.11
N LEU A 288 46.03 -12.71 -14.80
CA LEU A 288 44.93 -11.92 -14.27
C LEU A 288 45.42 -10.64 -13.60
N CYS A 289 44.68 -9.55 -13.78
CA CYS A 289 44.90 -8.32 -13.03
C CYS A 289 44.49 -8.50 -11.56
N ARG A 290 45.01 -7.66 -10.67
CA ARG A 290 44.74 -7.72 -9.22
C ARG A 290 43.25 -7.85 -8.87
N GLY A 291 42.41 -7.05 -9.52
CA GLY A 291 40.96 -7.08 -9.29
C GLY A 291 40.32 -8.42 -9.69
N CYS A 292 40.66 -8.95 -10.85
CA CYS A 292 40.13 -10.23 -11.31
C CYS A 292 40.69 -11.42 -10.53
N LEU A 293 41.96 -11.36 -10.12
CA LEU A 293 42.58 -12.40 -9.29
C LEU A 293 41.87 -12.52 -7.94
N LEU A 294 41.52 -11.40 -7.30
CA LEU A 294 40.75 -11.38 -6.05
C LEU A 294 39.39 -12.09 -6.22
N VAL A 295 38.68 -11.78 -7.30
CA VAL A 295 37.35 -12.33 -7.54
C VAL A 295 37.42 -13.81 -7.93
N VAL A 296 38.47 -14.25 -8.65
CA VAL A 296 38.67 -15.68 -8.95
C VAL A 296 39.04 -16.47 -7.69
N ARG A 297 39.81 -15.89 -6.77
CA ARG A 297 40.15 -16.55 -5.50
C ARG A 297 38.93 -16.69 -4.56
N GLU A 298 38.04 -15.70 -4.56
CA GLU A 298 36.84 -15.71 -3.72
C GLU A 298 35.70 -16.56 -4.30
N PHE A 299 35.41 -16.42 -5.60
CA PHE A 299 34.23 -17.00 -6.24
C PHE A 299 34.54 -18.13 -7.23
N GLY A 300 35.82 -18.47 -7.40
CA GLY A 300 36.29 -19.47 -8.36
C GLY A 300 36.28 -19.00 -9.82
N THR A 301 36.70 -19.87 -10.73
CA THR A 301 36.84 -19.60 -12.18
C THR A 301 35.51 -19.49 -12.94
N ARG A 302 34.36 -19.73 -12.28
CA ARG A 302 33.01 -19.61 -12.86
C ARG A 302 32.43 -18.20 -12.77
N ALA A 303 33.10 -17.27 -12.10
CA ALA A 303 32.65 -15.89 -12.03
C ALA A 303 32.71 -15.27 -13.44
N GLY A 304 31.58 -14.75 -13.93
CA GLY A 304 31.47 -14.14 -15.26
C GLY A 304 32.49 -13.02 -15.51
N ARG A 305 32.55 -12.53 -16.75
CA ARG A 305 33.42 -11.39 -17.11
C ARG A 305 33.09 -10.15 -16.26
N ASP A 306 31.82 -9.99 -15.93
CA ASP A 306 31.32 -8.85 -15.18
C ASP A 306 31.57 -9.06 -13.68
N THR A 307 32.14 -8.03 -13.06
CA THR A 307 32.39 -7.98 -11.63
C THR A 307 31.45 -6.95 -11.03
N GLN A 308 30.65 -7.34 -10.03
CA GLN A 308 29.82 -6.40 -9.29
C GLN A 308 30.69 -5.34 -8.58
N LEU A 309 30.12 -4.17 -8.27
CA LEU A 309 30.81 -3.08 -7.57
C LEU A 309 31.55 -3.60 -6.33
N THR A 310 32.85 -3.31 -6.23
CA THR A 310 33.71 -3.66 -5.09
C THR A 310 34.22 -2.40 -4.40
N PHE A 311 34.38 -2.44 -3.08
CA PHE A 311 34.93 -1.32 -2.31
C PHE A 311 36.45 -1.43 -2.16
N ALA A 312 37.13 -0.28 -2.13
CA ALA A 312 38.57 -0.18 -1.94
C ALA A 312 38.96 0.01 -0.46
N GLY A 313 40.26 -0.11 -0.16
CA GLY A 313 40.80 0.07 1.19
C GLY A 313 40.48 -1.10 2.12
N ASP A 314 40.16 -0.80 3.38
CA ASP A 314 39.90 -1.77 4.44
C ASP A 314 38.69 -2.67 4.22
N LEU A 315 37.80 -2.26 3.31
CA LEU A 315 36.60 -2.97 2.86
C LEU A 315 36.83 -3.82 1.58
N THR A 316 38.05 -3.81 1.03
CA THR A 316 38.44 -4.72 -0.07
C THR A 316 38.64 -6.12 0.50
N PHE A 317 38.37 -7.17 -0.29
CA PHE A 317 38.78 -8.55 0.01
C PHE A 317 40.24 -8.59 0.51
N ARG A 318 40.43 -8.76 1.82
CA ARG A 318 41.77 -8.76 2.43
C ARG A 318 42.39 -10.13 2.19
N LEU A 319 43.31 -10.21 1.23
CA LEU A 319 44.14 -11.41 1.01
C LEU A 319 45.22 -11.61 2.09
N SER A 320 45.34 -10.71 3.07
CA SER A 320 46.33 -10.75 4.13
C SER A 320 45.64 -10.70 5.49
N THR A 321 44.95 -11.78 5.84
CA THR A 321 44.63 -12.04 7.25
C THR A 321 45.35 -13.32 7.61
N GLN A 322 46.34 -13.22 8.52
CA GLN A 322 46.96 -14.40 9.13
C GLN A 322 45.85 -15.30 9.70
N ALA A 323 46.00 -16.61 9.52
CA ALA A 323 45.09 -17.59 10.08
C ALA A 323 44.93 -17.34 11.60
N GLY A 324 43.68 -17.25 12.08
CA GLY A 324 43.36 -17.17 13.50
C GLY A 324 42.75 -15.84 14.00
N VAL A 325 42.75 -14.75 13.23
CA VAL A 325 42.30 -13.43 13.75
C VAL A 325 40.77 -13.24 13.74
N LEU A 326 40.01 -14.07 13.01
CA LEU A 326 38.54 -13.99 12.95
C LEU A 326 37.81 -15.13 13.69
N GLY A 327 38.51 -15.84 14.59
CA GLY A 327 37.89 -16.88 15.42
C GLY A 327 37.51 -18.18 14.69
N PHE A 328 37.87 -18.34 13.41
CA PHE A 328 37.85 -19.64 12.74
C PHE A 328 38.99 -19.79 11.72
N THR A 329 39.48 -21.02 11.57
CA THR A 329 40.53 -21.41 10.63
C THR A 329 39.90 -21.90 9.33
N PRO A 330 40.23 -21.36 8.15
CA PRO A 330 39.80 -21.95 6.89
C PRO A 330 40.43 -23.33 6.76
N HIS A 331 39.61 -24.39 6.81
CA HIS A 331 40.09 -25.77 6.68
C HIS A 331 40.68 -25.99 5.29
N LYS A 332 41.84 -26.65 5.21
CA LYS A 332 42.56 -27.00 3.97
C LYS A 332 41.82 -28.01 3.06
N GLU A 333 40.55 -28.30 3.31
CA GLU A 333 39.73 -29.27 2.58
C GLU A 333 38.90 -28.66 1.44
N SER A 334 39.30 -27.51 0.91
CA SER A 334 38.81 -26.97 -0.36
C SER A 334 39.44 -27.72 -1.55
N GLY A 335 39.35 -29.05 -1.51
CA GLY A 335 39.89 -30.01 -2.47
C GLY A 335 38.85 -30.57 -3.47
N PRO A 336 39.26 -31.55 -4.30
CA PRO A 336 38.62 -31.98 -5.57
C PRO A 336 37.14 -32.40 -5.52
N THR A 337 36.60 -32.71 -4.34
CA THR A 337 35.22 -33.16 -4.13
C THR A 337 34.18 -32.08 -4.46
N LEU A 338 34.52 -30.80 -4.30
CA LEU A 338 33.69 -29.68 -4.75
C LEU A 338 33.66 -29.55 -6.27
N ARG A 339 34.77 -29.90 -6.96
CA ARG A 339 34.83 -29.93 -8.43
C ARG A 339 33.96 -31.05 -9.00
N GLU A 340 33.85 -32.17 -8.29
CA GLU A 340 33.03 -33.31 -8.71
C GLU A 340 31.53 -33.09 -8.49
N ARG A 341 31.13 -32.51 -7.35
CA ARG A 341 29.74 -32.04 -7.13
C ARG A 341 29.33 -30.93 -8.11
N ALA A 342 30.27 -30.05 -8.46
CA ALA A 342 30.08 -28.99 -9.44
C ALA A 342 30.01 -29.50 -10.90
N ARG A 343 30.63 -30.64 -11.22
CA ARG A 343 30.47 -31.34 -12.52
C ARG A 343 29.13 -32.08 -12.58
N ARG A 344 28.74 -32.81 -11.53
CA ARG A 344 27.44 -33.52 -11.46
C ARG A 344 26.21 -32.59 -11.57
N ARG A 345 26.29 -31.36 -11.05
CA ARG A 345 25.24 -30.34 -11.19
C ARG A 345 25.17 -29.66 -12.57
N ALA A 346 26.23 -29.71 -13.37
CA ALA A 346 26.24 -29.12 -14.71
C ALA A 346 25.67 -30.07 -15.78
N THR A 347 25.70 -31.39 -15.54
CA THR A 347 25.21 -32.42 -16.47
C THR A 347 23.76 -32.87 -16.24
N THR A 348 23.01 -32.25 -15.32
CA THR A 348 21.59 -32.57 -15.07
C THR A 348 20.70 -31.35 -15.22
N ALA A 349 20.65 -30.78 -16.44
CA ALA A 349 19.47 -30.07 -16.90
C ALA A 349 18.40 -31.13 -17.23
N THR A 350 17.68 -31.60 -16.21
CA THR A 350 16.50 -32.42 -16.42
C THR A 350 15.53 -31.64 -17.29
N VAL A 351 15.14 -32.24 -18.42
CA VAL A 351 14.02 -31.78 -19.25
C VAL A 351 12.85 -31.54 -18.32
N ARG A 352 12.47 -30.27 -18.13
CA ARG A 352 11.37 -29.92 -17.23
C ARG A 352 10.07 -30.24 -17.94
N SER A 353 9.27 -31.10 -17.35
CA SER A 353 7.93 -31.38 -17.86
C SER A 353 6.97 -30.24 -17.52
N PRO A 354 5.90 -30.02 -18.31
CA PRO A 354 4.80 -29.13 -17.95
C PRO A 354 4.16 -29.55 -16.61
N SER A 355 3.52 -28.60 -15.93
CA SER A 355 2.78 -28.88 -14.69
C SER A 355 1.75 -30.01 -14.90
N PRO A 356 1.60 -30.97 -13.96
CA PRO A 356 0.51 -31.95 -14.03
C PRO A 356 -0.86 -31.34 -13.69
N HIS A 357 -0.91 -30.05 -13.31
CA HIS A 357 -2.12 -29.34 -12.88
C HIS A 357 -2.66 -28.35 -13.93
N LEU A 358 -2.32 -28.56 -15.21
CA LEU A 358 -2.89 -27.76 -16.30
C LEU A 358 -4.42 -27.91 -16.31
N VAL A 359 -5.11 -26.79 -16.45
CA VAL A 359 -6.58 -26.80 -16.49
C VAL A 359 -7.03 -27.29 -17.86
N ASP A 360 -7.80 -28.36 -17.87
CA ASP A 360 -8.47 -28.87 -19.06
C ASP A 360 -9.76 -28.06 -19.31
N PRO A 361 -9.90 -27.38 -20.47
CA PRO A 361 -11.10 -26.59 -20.78
C PRO A 361 -12.38 -27.45 -20.89
N ASP A 362 -12.26 -28.73 -21.20
CA ASP A 362 -13.40 -29.64 -21.39
C ASP A 362 -13.86 -30.27 -20.06
N GLN A 363 -13.14 -30.01 -18.96
CA GLN A 363 -13.47 -30.52 -17.65
C GLN A 363 -14.46 -29.62 -16.91
N HIS A 364 -15.66 -30.14 -16.62
CA HIS A 364 -16.66 -29.43 -15.83
C HIS A 364 -16.21 -29.19 -14.37
N THR A 365 -16.46 -27.98 -13.85
CA THR A 365 -16.19 -27.66 -12.44
C THR A 365 -17.21 -28.34 -11.53
N LEU A 366 -16.78 -29.36 -10.80
CA LEU A 366 -17.61 -30.07 -9.82
C LEU A 366 -17.83 -29.29 -8.52
N LEU A 367 -16.80 -28.57 -8.04
CA LEU A 367 -16.84 -27.77 -6.80
C LEU A 367 -16.00 -26.50 -6.96
N THR A 368 -16.50 -25.38 -6.44
CA THR A 368 -15.75 -24.11 -6.38
C THR A 368 -15.02 -23.98 -5.05
N VAL A 369 -13.73 -24.32 -5.04
CA VAL A 369 -12.83 -24.10 -3.89
C VAL A 369 -11.79 -23.04 -4.25
N ASP A 370 -11.45 -22.17 -3.29
CA ASP A 370 -10.39 -21.18 -3.46
C ASP A 370 -9.01 -21.87 -3.41
N ARG A 371 -8.11 -21.49 -4.34
CA ARG A 371 -6.75 -22.04 -4.42
C ARG A 371 -5.84 -21.33 -3.42
N ASP A 372 -5.06 -22.10 -2.66
CA ASP A 372 -3.97 -21.55 -1.86
C ASP A 372 -2.70 -21.41 -2.70
N TRP A 373 -2.28 -20.16 -2.90
CA TRP A 373 -1.11 -19.81 -3.70
C TRP A 373 0.18 -19.67 -2.87
N CYS A 374 0.16 -19.88 -1.55
CA CYS A 374 1.30 -19.63 -0.66
C CYS A 374 2.56 -20.42 -1.05
N ALA A 375 2.42 -21.70 -1.38
CA ALA A 375 3.54 -22.55 -1.79
C ALA A 375 4.17 -22.09 -3.11
N ILE A 376 3.35 -21.66 -4.08
CA ILE A 376 3.80 -21.22 -5.41
C ILE A 376 4.47 -19.83 -5.34
N ARG A 377 4.07 -18.99 -4.38
CA ARG A 377 4.70 -17.68 -4.14
C ARG A 377 6.14 -17.80 -3.65
N ALA A 378 6.46 -18.86 -2.90
CA ALA A 378 7.80 -19.09 -2.34
C ALA A 378 8.81 -19.62 -3.38
N LEU A 379 8.34 -20.14 -4.53
CA LEU A 379 9.21 -20.71 -5.56
C LEU A 379 10.01 -19.64 -6.32
N THR A 380 11.27 -19.98 -6.59
CA THR A 380 12.17 -19.23 -7.46
C THR A 380 11.92 -19.53 -8.95
N ALA A 381 12.44 -18.71 -9.85
CA ALA A 381 12.22 -18.89 -11.30
C ALA A 381 12.75 -20.25 -11.82
N ASP A 382 13.76 -20.79 -11.15
CA ASP A 382 14.40 -22.07 -11.47
C ASP A 382 13.62 -23.28 -10.94
N GLU A 383 12.60 -23.09 -10.10
CA GLU A 383 11.76 -24.16 -9.55
C GLU A 383 10.40 -24.25 -10.27
N LEU A 384 10.12 -23.34 -11.22
CA LEU A 384 8.86 -23.34 -11.96
C LEU A 384 8.83 -24.44 -13.06
N PRO A 385 7.66 -25.09 -13.26
CA PRO A 385 7.44 -26.04 -14.36
C PRO A 385 7.67 -25.41 -15.74
N ALA A 386 7.87 -26.26 -16.75
CA ALA A 386 7.96 -25.78 -18.13
C ALA A 386 6.63 -25.18 -18.61
N LEU A 387 6.72 -24.13 -19.42
CA LEU A 387 5.55 -23.53 -20.06
C LEU A 387 5.14 -24.38 -21.27
N THR A 388 3.83 -24.51 -21.51
CA THR A 388 3.33 -25.00 -22.80
C THR A 388 3.61 -23.98 -23.90
N GLU A 389 3.61 -24.39 -25.18
CA GLU A 389 3.91 -23.49 -26.30
C GLU A 389 2.97 -22.27 -26.35
N LEU A 390 1.68 -22.48 -26.12
CA LEU A 390 0.68 -21.40 -26.04
C LEU A 390 0.97 -20.43 -24.89
N ALA A 391 1.33 -20.98 -23.72
CA ALA A 391 1.69 -20.19 -22.54
C ALA A 391 2.99 -19.40 -22.75
N ALA A 392 3.97 -19.98 -23.44
CA ALA A 392 5.22 -19.29 -23.79
C ALA A 392 4.97 -18.13 -24.76
N SER A 393 4.09 -18.32 -25.75
CA SER A 393 3.72 -17.29 -26.72
C SER A 393 3.02 -16.10 -26.07
N LEU A 394 2.03 -16.34 -25.19
CA LEU A 394 1.35 -15.27 -24.44
C LEU A 394 2.28 -14.52 -23.49
N LEU A 395 3.23 -15.23 -22.85
CA LEU A 395 4.23 -14.59 -22.00
C LEU A 395 5.17 -13.71 -22.83
N ALA A 396 5.59 -14.18 -24.01
CA ALA A 396 6.44 -13.43 -24.92
C ALA A 396 5.75 -12.14 -25.39
N GLU A 397 4.48 -12.22 -25.78
CA GLU A 397 3.67 -11.06 -26.16
C GLU A 397 3.55 -10.04 -25.01
N PHE A 398 3.22 -10.51 -23.80
CA PHE A 398 3.17 -9.63 -22.62
C PHE A 398 4.52 -8.97 -22.33
N THR A 399 5.63 -9.70 -22.49
CA THR A 399 6.97 -9.13 -22.28
C THR A 399 7.36 -8.12 -23.34
N ALA A 400 7.01 -8.34 -24.61
CA ALA A 400 7.25 -7.40 -25.70
C ALA A 400 6.52 -6.07 -25.48
N ASN A 401 5.29 -6.14 -24.94
CA ASN A 401 4.46 -4.98 -24.61
C ASN A 401 4.79 -4.34 -23.24
N THR A 402 5.80 -4.83 -22.53
CA THR A 402 6.22 -4.26 -21.24
C THR A 402 7.55 -3.52 -21.39
N PRO A 403 7.60 -2.19 -21.25
CA PRO A 403 8.86 -1.45 -21.40
C PRO A 403 9.88 -1.89 -20.34
N ALA A 404 11.09 -2.21 -20.81
CA ALA A 404 12.22 -2.56 -19.95
C ALA A 404 12.51 -1.40 -18.98
N ARG A 405 12.44 -1.66 -17.67
CA ARG A 405 12.90 -0.68 -16.69
C ARG A 405 14.42 -0.64 -16.71
N SER A 406 14.98 0.57 -16.65
CA SER A 406 16.41 0.81 -16.45
C SER A 406 16.83 0.25 -15.09
N GLY A 407 17.27 -1.02 -15.06
CA GLY A 407 17.60 -1.78 -13.85
C GLY A 407 17.12 -3.22 -13.98
N GLY A 408 18.03 -4.13 -14.32
CA GLY A 408 17.79 -5.47 -14.89
C GLY A 408 17.07 -6.52 -14.02
N GLY A 409 15.94 -6.18 -13.41
CA GLY A 409 14.98 -7.14 -12.87
C GLY A 409 13.79 -7.31 -13.81
N ALA A 410 13.32 -8.55 -13.99
CA ALA A 410 12.09 -8.80 -14.73
C ALA A 410 10.92 -7.98 -14.13
N PRO A 411 10.06 -7.34 -14.95
CA PRO A 411 8.92 -6.60 -14.45
C PRO A 411 8.10 -7.49 -13.52
N GLY A 412 7.69 -6.98 -12.34
CA GLY A 412 6.90 -7.78 -11.39
C GLY A 412 5.62 -8.39 -11.99
N GLY A 413 5.11 -7.83 -13.09
CA GLY A 413 4.00 -8.39 -13.86
C GLY A 413 4.39 -9.62 -14.70
N THR A 414 5.58 -9.61 -15.31
CA THR A 414 6.12 -10.76 -16.07
C THR A 414 6.33 -11.95 -15.17
N ALA A 415 6.90 -11.73 -13.97
CA ALA A 415 7.09 -12.79 -12.99
C ALA A 415 5.77 -13.35 -12.45
N LEU A 416 4.73 -12.50 -12.32
CA LEU A 416 3.39 -12.92 -11.92
C LEU A 416 2.72 -13.76 -13.02
N LEU A 417 2.70 -13.25 -14.26
CA LEU A 417 2.09 -13.94 -15.40
C LEU A 417 2.80 -15.27 -15.70
N ARG A 418 4.13 -15.32 -15.62
CA ARG A 418 4.90 -16.57 -15.78
C ARG A 418 4.47 -17.64 -14.78
N ARG A 419 4.23 -17.29 -13.51
CA ARG A 419 3.80 -18.25 -12.47
C ARG A 419 2.39 -18.78 -12.74
N LEU A 420 1.46 -17.90 -13.15
CA LEU A 420 0.10 -18.31 -13.52
C LEU A 420 0.13 -19.31 -14.68
N LEU A 421 0.85 -18.95 -15.75
CA LEU A 421 0.94 -19.73 -16.98
C LEU A 421 1.66 -21.06 -16.78
N ALA A 422 2.70 -21.11 -15.94
CA ALA A 422 3.43 -22.35 -15.66
C ALA A 422 2.59 -23.40 -14.91
N TRP A 423 1.62 -22.97 -14.10
CA TRP A 423 0.85 -23.87 -13.26
C TRP A 423 -0.53 -24.23 -13.84
N LEU A 424 -1.23 -23.26 -14.42
CA LEU A 424 -2.60 -23.45 -14.93
C LEU A 424 -2.66 -23.63 -16.45
N GLY A 425 -1.59 -23.26 -17.17
CA GLY A 425 -1.59 -23.21 -18.63
C GLY A 425 -2.34 -21.99 -19.17
N ALA A 426 -2.64 -22.01 -20.47
CA ALA A 426 -3.28 -20.91 -21.19
C ALA A 426 -4.57 -21.31 -21.93
N ARG A 427 -5.04 -22.55 -21.76
CA ARG A 427 -6.18 -23.11 -22.50
C ARG A 427 -7.55 -22.82 -21.85
N ALA A 428 -7.56 -22.30 -20.63
CA ALA A 428 -8.77 -21.99 -19.87
C ALA A 428 -8.66 -20.60 -19.21
N PRO A 429 -9.78 -19.90 -18.96
CA PRO A 429 -9.76 -18.58 -18.34
C PRO A 429 -9.34 -18.62 -16.87
N PHE A 430 -8.62 -17.58 -16.44
CA PHE A 430 -8.16 -17.38 -15.08
C PHE A 430 -9.20 -16.62 -14.26
N ARG A 431 -9.44 -17.04 -13.01
CA ARG A 431 -10.29 -16.27 -12.09
C ARG A 431 -9.57 -15.03 -11.58
N GLU A 432 -10.27 -13.90 -11.54
CA GLU A 432 -9.72 -12.62 -11.05
C GLU A 432 -9.14 -12.73 -9.62
N ARG A 433 -9.81 -13.47 -8.73
CA ARG A 433 -9.29 -13.78 -7.38
C ARG A 433 -7.95 -14.50 -7.36
N ASP A 434 -7.70 -15.43 -8.29
CA ASP A 434 -6.47 -16.24 -8.33
C ASP A 434 -5.27 -15.35 -8.69
N VAL A 435 -5.45 -14.47 -9.68
CA VAL A 435 -4.43 -13.49 -10.07
C VAL A 435 -4.09 -12.57 -8.91
N ARG A 436 -5.08 -12.16 -8.11
CA ARG A 436 -4.86 -11.32 -6.92
C ARG A 436 -4.22 -12.06 -5.76
N ALA A 437 -4.63 -13.30 -5.50
CA ALA A 437 -4.10 -14.10 -4.40
C ALA A 437 -2.62 -14.45 -4.61
N LEU A 438 -2.24 -14.69 -5.87
CA LEU A 438 -0.85 -14.93 -6.25
C LEU A 438 0.01 -13.65 -6.25
N ALA A 439 -0.59 -12.48 -6.49
CA ALA A 439 0.12 -11.21 -6.44
C ALA A 439 0.55 -10.87 -5.00
N ALA A 440 1.83 -10.50 -4.83
CA ALA A 440 2.35 -10.02 -3.54
C ALA A 440 1.60 -8.79 -3.01
N SER A 441 0.97 -8.01 -3.91
CA SER A 441 0.06 -6.91 -3.59
C SER A 441 -1.04 -6.82 -4.66
N ALA A 442 -2.30 -6.96 -4.25
CA ALA A 442 -3.46 -6.86 -5.13
C ALA A 442 -3.63 -5.46 -5.78
N THR A 443 -3.00 -4.44 -5.22
CA THR A 443 -3.04 -3.04 -5.70
C THR A 443 -1.82 -2.64 -6.53
N SER A 444 -0.89 -3.57 -6.77
CA SER A 444 0.29 -3.27 -7.58
C SER A 444 -0.11 -2.95 -9.03
N PRO A 445 0.48 -1.91 -9.66
CA PRO A 445 0.25 -1.61 -11.08
C PRO A 445 0.61 -2.77 -12.00
N SER A 446 1.56 -3.62 -11.58
CA SER A 446 1.92 -4.86 -12.28
C SER A 446 0.78 -5.88 -12.31
N THR A 447 0.04 -6.03 -11.20
CA THR A 447 -1.11 -6.93 -11.09
C THR A 447 -2.24 -6.46 -12.00
N ARG A 448 -2.49 -5.14 -12.05
CA ARG A 448 -3.51 -4.55 -12.93
C ARG A 448 -3.21 -4.78 -14.40
N ARG A 449 -1.96 -4.57 -14.82
CA ARG A 449 -1.53 -4.86 -16.21
C ARG A 449 -1.74 -6.32 -16.60
N VAL A 450 -1.45 -7.26 -15.70
CA VAL A 450 -1.70 -8.69 -15.97
C VAL A 450 -3.21 -8.97 -16.08
N LEU A 451 -4.03 -8.39 -15.20
CA LEU A 451 -5.49 -8.50 -15.29
C LEU A 451 -6.05 -7.91 -16.60
N ASP A 452 -5.59 -6.72 -16.99
CA ASP A 452 -6.02 -6.06 -18.23
C ASP A 452 -5.58 -6.86 -19.47
N PHE A 453 -4.35 -7.39 -19.47
CA PHE A 453 -3.84 -8.24 -20.56
C PHE A 453 -4.66 -9.53 -20.69
N LEU A 454 -4.92 -10.24 -19.59
CA LEU A 454 -5.74 -11.45 -19.59
C LEU A 454 -7.18 -11.15 -20.02
N HIS A 455 -7.74 -10.00 -19.63
CA HIS A 455 -9.07 -9.58 -20.06
C HIS A 455 -9.15 -9.31 -21.57
N GLN A 456 -8.15 -8.60 -22.14
CA GLN A 456 -8.08 -8.34 -23.58
C GLN A 456 -7.98 -9.62 -24.42
N HIS A 457 -7.36 -10.66 -23.87
CA HIS A 457 -7.23 -11.97 -24.53
C HIS A 457 -8.42 -12.91 -24.26
N GLY A 458 -9.48 -12.45 -23.58
CA GLY A 458 -10.63 -13.30 -23.24
C GLY A 458 -10.32 -14.40 -22.20
N LEU A 459 -9.17 -14.32 -21.53
CA LEU A 459 -8.67 -15.31 -20.58
C LEU A 459 -8.93 -14.92 -19.12
N LEU A 460 -9.80 -13.95 -18.84
CA LEU A 460 -10.13 -13.52 -17.48
C LEU A 460 -11.61 -13.74 -17.16
N GLN A 461 -11.88 -14.53 -16.12
CA GLN A 461 -13.20 -14.71 -15.54
C GLN A 461 -13.37 -13.76 -14.33
N PRO A 462 -14.30 -12.79 -14.39
CA PRO A 462 -14.58 -11.87 -13.27
C PRO A 462 -15.19 -12.62 -12.08
N ASP A 463 -14.90 -12.16 -10.86
CA ASP A 463 -15.54 -12.72 -9.66
C ASP A 463 -17.01 -12.23 -9.54
N GLU A 464 -17.94 -13.15 -9.25
CA GLU A 464 -19.31 -12.82 -8.90
C GLU A 464 -19.38 -12.19 -7.48
N PRO A 465 -20.32 -11.25 -7.23
CA PRO A 465 -20.43 -10.60 -5.92
C PRO A 465 -20.93 -11.58 -4.85
N ASP A 466 -20.01 -11.98 -3.96
CA ASP A 466 -20.22 -12.83 -2.80
C ASP A 466 -21.31 -12.26 -1.85
N GLN A 467 -22.34 -13.05 -1.52
CA GLN A 467 -23.49 -12.67 -0.68
C GLN A 467 -23.18 -12.69 0.84
N ARG A 468 -21.91 -12.67 1.26
CA ARG A 468 -21.51 -12.91 2.66
C ARG A 468 -21.61 -11.68 3.59
N PRO A 469 -21.83 -11.87 4.92
CA PRO A 469 -21.99 -10.81 5.92
C PRO A 469 -20.76 -9.92 6.15
N ARG A 470 -20.99 -8.72 6.70
CA ARG A 470 -20.09 -7.55 6.75
C ARG A 470 -18.75 -7.69 7.52
N ALA A 471 -18.54 -8.73 8.33
CA ALA A 471 -17.42 -8.76 9.28
C ALA A 471 -16.03 -8.97 8.65
N ASP A 472 -15.93 -9.64 7.50
CA ASP A 472 -14.64 -9.92 6.83
C ASP A 472 -14.20 -8.85 5.82
N ARG A 473 -15.01 -7.81 5.56
CA ARG A 473 -14.72 -6.82 4.51
C ARG A 473 -13.53 -5.90 4.79
N GLN A 474 -13.00 -5.86 6.02
CA GLN A 474 -11.88 -4.98 6.36
C GLN A 474 -10.50 -5.53 5.98
N ARG A 475 -10.36 -6.83 5.67
CA ARG A 475 -9.08 -7.43 5.22
C ARG A 475 -8.94 -7.55 3.69
N SER A 476 -10.03 -7.35 2.93
CA SER A 476 -10.06 -7.47 1.47
C SER A 476 -10.21 -6.12 0.75
N SER A 477 -9.54 -5.07 1.22
CA SER A 477 -9.49 -3.75 0.56
C SER A 477 -8.55 -3.73 -0.67
N GLY A 478 -8.59 -4.79 -1.48
CA GLY A 478 -8.04 -4.81 -2.83
C GLY A 478 -9.13 -4.38 -3.81
N THR A 479 -8.89 -3.30 -4.56
CA THR A 479 -9.78 -2.81 -5.62
C THR A 479 -10.06 -3.93 -6.63
N ALA A 480 -11.30 -4.42 -6.66
CA ALA A 480 -11.80 -5.33 -7.68
C ALA A 480 -11.79 -4.66 -9.06
N VAL A 481 -11.57 -5.41 -10.16
CA VAL A 481 -11.76 -4.93 -11.55
C VAL A 481 -13.20 -4.43 -11.71
N ALA A 482 -14.10 -4.89 -10.85
CA ALA A 482 -15.47 -4.40 -10.75
C ALA A 482 -15.65 -2.99 -10.11
N ASP A 483 -14.59 -2.21 -9.86
CA ASP A 483 -14.68 -0.76 -9.59
C ASP A 483 -15.10 0.07 -10.84
N LEU A 484 -15.31 -0.62 -11.97
CA LEU A 484 -15.50 -0.05 -13.31
C LEU A 484 -16.90 0.45 -13.66
N ASP A 485 -17.90 0.42 -12.80
CA ASP A 485 -19.19 1.03 -13.15
C ASP A 485 -19.58 2.16 -12.19
N THR A 486 -19.67 3.38 -12.72
CA THR A 486 -20.38 4.49 -12.08
C THR A 486 -21.78 4.04 -11.65
N ASN A 487 -22.41 3.11 -12.37
CA ASN A 487 -23.66 2.49 -11.97
C ASN A 487 -23.53 1.60 -10.73
N ARG A 488 -22.42 0.86 -10.52
CA ARG A 488 -22.23 0.05 -9.30
C ARG A 488 -22.00 0.93 -8.08
N ARG A 489 -21.21 2.00 -8.19
CA ARG A 489 -21.05 3.01 -7.10
C ARG A 489 -22.37 3.72 -6.80
N ASN A 490 -23.11 4.12 -7.84
CA ASN A 490 -24.44 4.69 -7.69
C ASN A 490 -25.41 3.71 -7.03
N ARG A 491 -25.39 2.43 -7.44
CA ARG A 491 -26.20 1.36 -6.84
C ARG A 491 -25.83 1.14 -5.37
N HIS A 492 -24.54 1.12 -5.03
CA HIS A 492 -24.09 1.05 -3.65
C HIS A 492 -24.58 2.25 -2.81
N HIS A 493 -24.39 3.47 -3.30
CA HIS A 493 -24.89 4.67 -2.61
C HIS A 493 -26.42 4.65 -2.47
N GLN A 494 -27.13 4.20 -3.50
CA GLN A 494 -28.58 4.02 -3.48
C GLN A 494 -29.01 3.01 -2.41
N CYS A 495 -28.38 1.82 -2.35
CA CYS A 495 -28.65 0.82 -1.33
C CYS A 495 -28.38 1.35 0.08
N VAL A 496 -27.29 2.10 0.28
CA VAL A 496 -26.96 2.71 1.58
C VAL A 496 -27.95 3.81 1.96
N ILE A 497 -28.46 4.58 0.99
CA ILE A 497 -29.50 5.59 1.24
C ILE A 497 -30.79 4.89 1.67
N ALA A 498 -31.26 3.90 0.91
CA ALA A 498 -32.47 3.13 1.23
C ALA A 498 -32.35 2.51 2.62
N ALA A 499 -31.30 1.72 2.87
CA ALA A 499 -31.07 1.06 4.16
C ALA A 499 -30.97 2.02 5.36
N ARG A 500 -30.64 3.30 5.16
CA ARG A 500 -30.65 4.30 6.25
C ARG A 500 -32.03 4.91 6.45
N ILE A 501 -32.76 5.17 5.37
CA ILE A 501 -34.13 5.66 5.43
C ILE A 501 -35.02 4.60 6.10
N ASP A 502 -34.83 3.33 5.75
CA ASP A 502 -35.59 2.21 6.29
C ASP A 502 -35.29 1.92 7.79
N THR A 503 -34.32 2.62 8.40
CA THR A 503 -34.14 2.58 9.88
C THR A 503 -35.06 3.54 10.63
N LEU A 504 -35.78 4.41 9.93
CA LEU A 504 -36.69 5.37 10.53
C LEU A 504 -38.13 4.81 10.47
N PRO A 505 -39.00 5.15 11.44
CA PRO A 505 -40.38 4.72 11.42
C PRO A 505 -41.16 5.31 10.24
N GLU A 506 -42.16 4.58 9.75
CA GLU A 506 -43.19 5.17 8.90
C GLU A 506 -44.04 6.14 9.75
N PRO A 507 -44.46 7.31 9.24
CA PRO A 507 -44.47 7.76 7.82
C PRO A 507 -43.21 8.53 7.37
N MET A 508 -42.22 8.72 8.23
CA MET A 508 -41.03 9.55 7.94
C MET A 508 -40.16 8.92 6.85
N ALA A 509 -40.03 7.59 6.83
CA ALA A 509 -39.29 6.87 5.81
C ALA A 509 -39.86 7.11 4.40
N GLY A 510 -41.18 6.97 4.22
CA GLY A 510 -41.85 7.28 2.94
C GLY A 510 -41.62 8.71 2.45
N GLN A 511 -41.60 9.69 3.36
CA GLN A 511 -41.35 11.10 3.04
C GLN A 511 -39.90 11.34 2.60
N LEU A 512 -38.93 10.68 3.22
CA LEU A 512 -37.52 10.76 2.80
C LEU A 512 -37.28 10.08 1.46
N HIS A 513 -37.96 8.97 1.16
CA HIS A 513 -37.94 8.36 -0.17
C HIS A 513 -38.48 9.32 -1.24
N ALA A 514 -39.54 10.08 -0.94
CA ALA A 514 -40.05 11.12 -1.83
C ALA A 514 -39.04 12.26 -2.03
N TRP A 515 -38.32 12.69 -0.99
CA TRP A 515 -37.24 13.67 -1.13
C TRP A 515 -36.10 13.18 -2.03
N VAL A 516 -35.66 11.93 -1.86
CA VAL A 516 -34.63 11.31 -2.72
C VAL A 516 -35.11 11.29 -4.19
N ARG A 517 -36.37 10.93 -4.43
CA ARG A 517 -37.00 10.94 -5.76
C ARG A 517 -36.98 12.34 -6.40
N VAL A 518 -37.31 13.39 -5.64
CA VAL A 518 -37.24 14.79 -6.10
C VAL A 518 -35.82 15.21 -6.43
N LEU A 519 -34.84 14.92 -5.57
CA LEU A 519 -33.43 15.27 -5.82
C LEU A 519 -32.84 14.54 -7.02
N ARG A 520 -33.39 13.39 -7.39
CA ARG A 520 -33.05 12.66 -8.63
C ARG A 520 -33.78 13.17 -9.86
N GLY A 521 -34.52 14.29 -9.76
CA GLY A 521 -35.24 14.91 -10.88
C GLY A 521 -36.53 14.18 -11.26
N ARG A 522 -36.98 13.20 -10.46
CA ARG A 522 -38.18 12.40 -10.68
C ARG A 522 -39.40 12.90 -9.88
N GLY A 523 -39.35 14.15 -9.42
CA GLY A 523 -40.46 14.81 -8.74
C GLY A 523 -41.39 15.55 -9.70
N ARG A 524 -42.42 16.19 -9.17
CA ARG A 524 -43.40 16.99 -9.94
C ARG A 524 -42.77 18.11 -10.78
N ARG A 525 -41.65 18.70 -10.31
CA ARG A 525 -40.86 19.68 -11.08
C ARG A 525 -39.55 19.03 -11.54
N ARG A 526 -39.18 19.27 -12.81
CA ARG A 526 -37.93 18.79 -13.39
C ARG A 526 -36.75 19.58 -12.84
N HIS A 527 -35.77 18.86 -12.30
CA HIS A 527 -34.50 19.39 -11.83
C HIS A 527 -33.35 18.53 -12.37
N GLN A 528 -32.15 19.08 -12.47
CA GLN A 528 -30.97 18.24 -12.78
C GLN A 528 -30.75 17.20 -11.66
N PRO A 529 -30.54 15.92 -12.02
CA PRO A 529 -30.40 14.86 -11.03
C PRO A 529 -29.13 15.04 -10.18
N ALA A 530 -29.29 15.11 -8.87
CA ALA A 530 -28.19 15.13 -7.91
C ALA A 530 -27.51 13.76 -7.82
N SER A 531 -26.17 13.70 -7.72
CA SER A 531 -25.47 12.41 -7.54
C SER A 531 -25.90 11.69 -6.24
N PHE A 532 -25.94 10.36 -6.25
CA PHE A 532 -26.28 9.58 -5.05
C PHE A 532 -25.29 9.83 -3.91
N GLU A 533 -24.02 10.11 -4.21
CA GLU A 533 -23.04 10.53 -3.21
C GLU A 533 -23.47 11.82 -2.47
N ARG A 534 -23.95 12.82 -3.22
CA ARG A 534 -24.45 14.09 -2.63
C ARG A 534 -25.65 13.83 -1.73
N ILE A 535 -26.60 13.03 -2.19
CA ILE A 535 -27.80 12.68 -1.43
C ILE A 535 -27.41 11.95 -0.15
N ARG A 536 -26.50 10.96 -0.23
CA ARG A 536 -25.99 10.23 0.93
C ARG A 536 -25.32 11.16 1.95
N ARG A 537 -24.54 12.16 1.49
CA ARG A 537 -23.92 13.15 2.37
C ARG A 537 -24.98 14.01 3.07
N TYR A 538 -25.96 14.51 2.34
CA TYR A 538 -27.08 15.27 2.92
C TYR A 538 -27.85 14.44 3.94
N LEU A 539 -28.20 13.20 3.59
CA LEU A 539 -28.86 12.28 4.53
C LEU A 539 -27.99 12.05 5.77
N SER A 540 -26.67 11.86 5.62
CA SER A 540 -25.76 11.67 6.76
C SER A 540 -25.76 12.86 7.73
N LEU A 541 -25.90 14.08 7.21
CA LEU A 541 -25.94 15.31 8.01
C LEU A 541 -27.27 15.46 8.75
N ALA A 542 -28.39 15.13 8.10
CA ALA A 542 -29.73 15.27 8.69
C ALA A 542 -30.14 14.08 9.57
N LEU A 543 -29.60 12.88 9.34
CA LEU A 543 -30.04 11.64 10.00
C LEU A 543 -30.06 11.70 11.53
N PRO A 544 -29.06 12.28 12.24
CA PRO A 544 -29.12 12.39 13.70
C PRO A 544 -30.32 13.21 14.19
N VAL A 545 -30.64 14.30 13.49
CA VAL A 545 -31.79 15.17 13.81
C VAL A 545 -33.10 14.45 13.53
N LEU A 546 -33.18 13.78 12.37
CA LEU A 546 -34.36 13.00 11.99
C LEU A 546 -34.64 11.87 12.98
N ARG A 547 -33.59 11.22 13.51
CA ARG A 547 -33.73 10.19 14.55
C ARG A 547 -34.23 10.75 15.87
N CYS A 548 -33.68 11.88 16.33
CA CYS A 548 -34.13 12.52 17.57
C CYS A 548 -35.62 12.93 17.49
N TRP A 549 -36.04 13.50 16.34
CA TRP A 549 -37.46 13.80 16.11
C TRP A 549 -38.32 12.54 16.06
N ALA A 550 -37.86 11.48 15.41
CA ALA A 550 -38.56 10.21 15.37
C ALA A 550 -38.70 9.55 16.76
N GLU A 551 -37.66 9.62 17.60
CA GLU A 551 -37.66 9.13 18.99
C GLU A 551 -38.64 9.91 19.88
N THR A 552 -38.85 11.20 19.57
CA THR A 552 -39.87 12.05 20.22
C THR A 552 -41.28 11.82 19.67
N GLY A 553 -41.44 10.92 18.68
CA GLY A 553 -42.72 10.62 18.04
C GLY A 553 -43.18 11.66 17.01
N LEU A 554 -42.30 12.55 16.56
CA LEU A 554 -42.63 13.60 15.58
C LEU A 554 -42.44 13.10 14.14
N ASP A 555 -43.43 13.35 13.29
CA ASP A 555 -43.33 13.20 11.83
C ASP A 555 -42.89 14.51 11.14
N LEU A 556 -42.33 14.47 9.92
CA LEU A 556 -41.90 15.69 9.22
C LEU A 556 -43.06 16.63 8.89
N ARG A 557 -44.30 16.14 8.88
CA ARG A 557 -45.51 16.97 8.76
C ARG A 557 -45.79 17.81 10.01
N GLN A 558 -45.38 17.33 11.18
CA GLN A 558 -45.59 17.97 12.47
C GLN A 558 -44.43 18.90 12.87
N ILE A 559 -43.35 18.93 12.08
CA ILE A 559 -42.21 19.79 12.36
C ILE A 559 -42.56 21.26 12.11
N THR A 560 -42.40 22.07 13.15
CA THR A 560 -42.62 23.52 13.13
C THR A 560 -41.30 24.29 12.95
N ALA A 561 -41.41 25.60 12.73
CA ALA A 561 -40.23 26.46 12.66
C ALA A 561 -39.46 26.53 14.00
N THR A 562 -40.13 26.33 15.14
CA THR A 562 -39.53 26.32 16.49
C THR A 562 -38.58 25.14 16.66
N HIS A 563 -39.01 23.92 16.32
CA HIS A 563 -38.15 22.73 16.38
C HIS A 563 -36.87 22.88 15.54
N ILE A 564 -36.99 23.50 14.35
CA ILE A 564 -35.82 23.76 13.49
C ILE A 564 -34.89 24.81 14.12
N ARG A 565 -35.42 25.87 14.76
CA ARG A 565 -34.59 26.88 15.42
C ARG A 565 -33.84 26.31 16.61
N GLU A 566 -34.46 25.46 17.42
CA GLU A 566 -33.83 24.78 18.55
C GLU A 566 -32.64 23.92 18.09
N GLU A 567 -32.85 23.11 17.04
CA GLU A 567 -31.79 22.28 16.45
C GLU A 567 -30.63 23.09 15.84
N LEU A 568 -30.92 24.27 15.31
CA LEU A 568 -29.90 25.17 14.76
C LEU A 568 -29.17 25.95 15.85
N ALA A 569 -29.85 26.31 16.94
CA ALA A 569 -29.27 27.04 18.08
C ALA A 569 -28.20 26.19 18.81
N GLY A 570 -28.39 24.87 18.89
CA GLY A 570 -27.42 23.95 19.48
C GLY A 570 -26.14 23.71 18.66
N ARG A 571 -25.98 24.33 17.48
CA ARG A 571 -24.90 24.02 16.52
C ARG A 571 -24.04 25.22 16.18
N ARG A 572 -22.74 24.99 16.00
CA ARG A 572 -21.78 26.06 15.65
C ARG A 572 -21.77 26.36 14.15
N GLY A 573 -21.91 27.63 13.79
CA GLY A 573 -21.47 28.26 12.54
C GLY A 573 -21.68 27.49 11.22
N SER A 574 -20.70 26.67 10.80
CA SER A 574 -20.78 25.89 9.55
C SER A 574 -21.73 24.70 9.65
N GLN A 575 -21.78 24.02 10.80
CA GLN A 575 -22.65 22.85 11.00
C GLN A 575 -24.13 23.25 10.95
N ALA A 576 -24.49 24.36 11.59
CA ALA A 576 -25.84 24.92 11.54
C ALA A 576 -26.25 25.28 10.09
N ARG A 577 -25.34 25.87 9.31
CA ARG A 577 -25.60 26.23 7.90
C ARG A 577 -25.74 25.02 6.99
N ASP A 578 -24.86 24.03 7.13
CA ASP A 578 -24.95 22.81 6.32
C ASP A 578 -26.25 22.06 6.61
N LEU A 579 -26.63 21.96 7.89
CA LEU A 579 -27.90 21.36 8.29
C LEU A 579 -29.10 22.18 7.78
N HIS A 580 -29.10 23.50 7.96
CA HIS A 580 -30.15 24.40 7.45
C HIS A 580 -30.34 24.25 5.94
N HIS A 581 -29.25 24.19 5.17
CA HIS A 581 -29.30 23.94 3.74
C HIS A 581 -29.94 22.59 3.43
N VAL A 582 -29.54 21.52 4.11
CA VAL A 582 -30.11 20.18 3.91
C VAL A 582 -31.60 20.16 4.25
N LEU A 583 -32.00 20.67 5.42
CA LEU A 583 -33.40 20.76 5.82
C LEU A 583 -34.22 21.62 4.85
N ARG A 584 -33.64 22.69 4.31
CA ARG A 584 -34.29 23.50 3.26
C ARG A 584 -34.52 22.68 2.00
N THR A 585 -33.54 21.90 1.56
CA THR A 585 -33.74 21.01 0.40
C THR A 585 -34.81 19.95 0.66
N LEU A 586 -34.92 19.46 1.90
CA LEU A 586 -35.91 18.48 2.33
C LEU A 586 -37.33 19.07 2.29
N PHE A 587 -37.60 20.13 3.06
CA PHE A 587 -38.95 20.71 3.14
C PHE A 587 -39.42 21.37 1.84
N VAL A 588 -38.50 21.91 1.02
CA VAL A 588 -38.86 22.39 -0.34
C VAL A 588 -39.32 21.22 -1.22
N ALA A 589 -38.66 20.06 -1.15
CA ALA A 589 -39.07 18.87 -1.90
C ALA A 589 -40.40 18.28 -1.39
N LEU A 590 -40.60 18.21 -0.06
CA LEU A 590 -41.84 17.73 0.52
C LEU A 590 -43.02 18.64 0.16
N LYS A 591 -42.82 19.96 0.18
CA LYS A 591 -43.84 20.92 -0.28
C LYS A 591 -44.11 20.78 -1.78
N GLN A 592 -43.07 20.56 -2.59
CA GLN A 592 -43.22 20.31 -4.02
C GLN A 592 -44.09 19.07 -4.29
N GLU A 593 -43.91 17.99 -3.53
CA GLU A 593 -44.69 16.76 -3.69
C GLU A 593 -46.08 16.81 -3.03
N ARG A 594 -46.43 17.93 -2.38
CA ARG A 594 -47.66 18.14 -1.59
C ARG A 594 -47.78 17.20 -0.37
N LEU A 595 -46.65 16.81 0.21
CA LEU A 595 -46.60 15.99 1.43
C LEU A 595 -46.65 16.82 2.71
N VAL A 596 -46.30 18.11 2.63
CA VAL A 596 -46.46 19.10 3.70
C VAL A 596 -47.21 20.31 3.15
N PHE A 597 -48.12 20.87 3.95
CA PHE A 597 -48.91 22.06 3.58
C PHE A 597 -48.08 23.33 3.64
N HIS A 598 -47.36 23.54 4.75
CA HIS A 598 -46.48 24.68 4.97
C HIS A 598 -45.00 24.27 4.96
N ASN A 599 -44.10 25.18 4.55
CA ASN A 599 -42.66 24.95 4.64
C ASN A 599 -42.11 25.65 5.89
N PRO A 600 -41.81 24.91 6.98
CA PRO A 600 -41.41 25.49 8.26
C PRO A 600 -40.08 26.25 8.20
N ILE A 601 -39.23 25.96 7.21
CA ILE A 601 -37.91 26.60 7.06
C ILE A 601 -37.92 27.84 6.17
N ALA A 602 -39.07 28.21 5.59
CA ALA A 602 -39.15 29.29 4.61
C ALA A 602 -38.72 30.65 5.18
N ARG A 603 -39.02 30.91 6.46
CA ARG A 603 -38.73 32.18 7.17
C ARG A 603 -37.45 32.12 8.03
N ILE A 604 -36.70 31.02 8.00
CA ILE A 604 -35.45 30.89 8.76
C ILE A 604 -34.29 31.23 7.83
N SER A 605 -33.57 32.30 8.13
CA SER A 605 -32.34 32.70 7.44
C SER A 605 -31.18 32.74 8.43
N LEU A 606 -30.09 32.04 8.12
CA LEU A 606 -28.85 32.16 8.87
C LEU A 606 -27.97 33.22 8.20
N SER A 607 -27.43 34.15 9.00
CA SER A 607 -26.44 35.11 8.50
C SER A 607 -25.24 34.33 7.93
N THR A 608 -24.97 34.54 6.65
CA THR A 608 -23.82 33.93 6.00
C THR A 608 -22.70 34.96 6.01
N PRO A 609 -21.62 34.77 6.79
CA PRO A 609 -20.50 35.71 6.74
C PRO A 609 -19.95 35.71 5.32
N VAL A 610 -20.02 36.87 4.66
CA VAL A 610 -19.45 37.07 3.33
C VAL A 610 -17.95 37.02 3.49
N ARG A 611 -17.35 35.85 3.22
CA ARG A 611 -15.89 35.73 3.20
C ARG A 611 -15.36 36.51 2.00
N ILE A 612 -14.74 37.66 2.29
CA ILE A 612 -14.00 38.45 1.32
C ILE A 612 -12.76 37.64 0.92
N PRO A 613 -12.45 37.51 -0.38
CA PRO A 613 -11.17 36.95 -0.83
C PRO A 613 -9.99 37.74 -0.24
N ILE A 614 -8.97 37.03 0.26
CA ILE A 614 -7.74 37.62 0.79
C ILE A 614 -6.61 37.11 -0.12
N PRO A 615 -5.67 37.97 -0.54
CA PRO A 615 -4.52 37.55 -1.34
C PRO A 615 -3.58 36.66 -0.53
N LEU A 616 -2.87 35.76 -1.20
CA LEU A 616 -1.77 35.02 -0.62
C LEU A 616 -0.54 35.94 -0.49
N SER A 617 0.33 35.67 0.49
CA SER A 617 1.58 36.42 0.61
C SER A 617 2.51 36.07 -0.56
N SER A 618 3.18 37.09 -1.13
CA SER A 618 4.12 36.90 -2.24
C SER A 618 5.24 35.92 -1.92
N ASP A 619 5.67 35.84 -0.65
CA ASP A 619 6.67 34.88 -0.18
C ASP A 619 6.21 33.42 -0.35
N ARG A 620 4.91 33.16 -0.32
CA ARG A 620 4.35 31.81 -0.57
C ARG A 620 4.24 31.47 -2.06
N LEU A 621 4.35 32.45 -2.94
CA LEU A 621 4.27 32.27 -4.40
C LEU A 621 5.66 32.24 -5.06
N ARG A 622 6.66 32.89 -4.44
CA ARG A 622 8.04 32.92 -4.93
C ARG A 622 8.62 31.50 -5.00
N GLY A 623 9.15 31.11 -6.16
CA GLY A 623 9.78 29.80 -6.37
C GLY A 623 8.82 28.61 -6.35
N LEU A 624 7.49 28.85 -6.32
CA LEU A 624 6.48 27.81 -6.13
C LEU A 624 6.59 26.65 -7.13
N LEU A 625 6.91 26.95 -8.40
CA LEU A 625 7.03 25.92 -9.43
C LEU A 625 8.35 25.15 -9.35
N ASP A 626 9.40 25.74 -8.76
CA ASP A 626 10.72 25.12 -8.64
C ASP A 626 10.75 24.05 -7.56
N GLU A 627 9.99 24.24 -6.48
CA GLU A 627 9.83 23.31 -5.36
C GLU A 627 9.05 22.03 -5.73
N LEU A 628 8.32 22.03 -6.85
CA LEU A 628 7.46 20.91 -7.23
C LEU A 628 8.25 19.78 -7.92
N ASP A 629 7.99 18.56 -7.45
CA ASP A 629 8.62 17.35 -7.96
C ASP A 629 8.01 16.89 -9.29
N GLY A 630 8.72 17.20 -10.37
CA GLY A 630 8.47 16.68 -11.71
C GLY A 630 7.44 17.48 -12.54
N PRO A 631 7.45 17.29 -13.87
CA PRO A 631 6.71 18.12 -14.82
C PRO A 631 5.19 18.05 -14.64
N ARG A 632 4.67 16.90 -14.18
CA ARG A 632 3.23 16.75 -13.89
C ARG A 632 2.75 17.71 -12.81
N ALA A 633 3.49 17.78 -11.70
CA ALA A 633 3.12 18.58 -10.54
C ALA A 633 3.20 20.07 -10.89
N ARG A 634 4.30 20.48 -11.56
CA ARG A 634 4.51 21.83 -12.08
C ARG A 634 3.37 22.29 -12.98
N LEU A 635 3.00 21.47 -13.97
CA LEU A 635 1.91 21.80 -14.89
C LEU A 635 0.55 21.88 -14.17
N LEU A 636 0.24 20.94 -13.26
CA LEU A 636 -1.02 20.97 -12.49
C LEU A 636 -1.18 22.27 -11.70
N VAL A 637 -0.10 22.72 -11.06
CA VAL A 637 -0.10 23.96 -10.27
C VAL A 637 -0.15 25.16 -11.20
N ALA A 638 0.63 25.21 -12.28
CA ALA A 638 0.63 26.31 -13.26
C ALA A 638 -0.75 26.55 -13.90
N LEU A 639 -1.46 25.49 -14.28
CA LEU A 639 -2.83 25.61 -14.83
C LEU A 639 -3.82 26.27 -13.85
N VAL A 640 -3.63 26.08 -12.55
CA VAL A 640 -4.47 26.72 -11.52
C VAL A 640 -3.96 28.12 -11.18
N ALA A 641 -2.65 28.27 -11.02
CA ALA A 641 -1.98 29.48 -10.56
C ALA A 641 -1.95 30.58 -11.61
N VAL A 642 -1.64 30.25 -12.87
CA VAL A 642 -1.48 31.22 -13.96
C VAL A 642 -2.79 31.39 -14.71
N HIS A 643 -3.41 30.28 -15.10
CA HIS A 643 -4.60 30.27 -15.96
C HIS A 643 -5.94 30.31 -15.22
N GLY A 644 -5.92 30.21 -13.88
CA GLY A 644 -7.14 30.25 -13.08
C GLY A 644 -8.14 29.14 -13.43
N LEU A 645 -7.67 27.97 -13.87
CA LEU A 645 -8.52 26.81 -14.11
C LEU A 645 -9.02 26.23 -12.78
N ARG A 646 -10.27 25.77 -12.75
CA ARG A 646 -10.80 25.16 -11.52
C ARG A 646 -10.16 23.78 -11.33
N PRO A 647 -9.83 23.34 -10.11
CA PRO A 647 -9.14 22.08 -9.88
C PRO A 647 -9.82 20.85 -10.53
N LEU A 648 -11.15 20.77 -10.49
CA LEU A 648 -11.89 19.68 -11.13
C LEU A 648 -11.94 19.78 -12.67
N GLU A 649 -11.78 20.97 -13.23
CA GLU A 649 -11.63 21.16 -14.69
C GLU A 649 -10.28 20.61 -15.12
N VAL A 650 -9.20 20.98 -14.41
CA VAL A 650 -7.83 20.48 -14.65
C VAL A 650 -7.78 18.95 -14.65
N THR A 651 -8.45 18.29 -13.69
CA THR A 651 -8.44 16.81 -13.64
C THR A 651 -9.10 16.13 -14.85
N ARG A 652 -9.97 16.84 -15.57
CA ARG A 652 -10.80 16.30 -16.65
C ARG A 652 -10.29 16.65 -18.05
N LEU A 653 -9.33 17.57 -18.15
CA LEU A 653 -8.72 17.96 -19.43
C LEU A 653 -8.26 16.73 -20.21
N ARG A 654 -8.54 16.73 -21.51
CA ARG A 654 -8.11 15.73 -22.48
C ARG A 654 -6.98 16.25 -23.34
N LEU A 655 -6.30 15.34 -24.03
CA LEU A 655 -5.29 15.71 -25.03
C LEU A 655 -5.91 16.53 -26.17
N ASP A 656 -7.10 16.15 -26.63
CA ASP A 656 -7.83 16.83 -27.71
C ASP A 656 -8.32 18.25 -27.32
N ASP A 657 -8.33 18.57 -26.03
CA ASP A 657 -8.68 19.90 -25.55
C ASP A 657 -7.53 20.90 -25.76
N LEU A 658 -6.30 20.41 -26.01
CA LEU A 658 -5.10 21.22 -26.23
C LEU A 658 -4.87 21.49 -27.71
N ASP A 659 -4.65 22.76 -28.04
CA ASP A 659 -4.25 23.20 -29.38
C ASP A 659 -3.03 24.09 -29.23
N LEU A 660 -1.86 23.44 -29.25
CA LEU A 660 -0.57 24.09 -29.04
C LEU A 660 -0.15 24.96 -30.23
N THR A 661 -0.75 24.75 -31.41
CA THR A 661 -0.52 25.64 -32.56
C THR A 661 -1.17 27.01 -32.34
N ARG A 662 -2.37 27.02 -31.75
CA ARG A 662 -3.09 28.26 -31.41
C ARG A 662 -2.85 28.74 -29.98
N LEU A 663 -2.03 28.02 -29.21
CA LEU A 663 -1.76 28.28 -27.79
C LEU A 663 -3.05 28.36 -26.96
N ILE A 664 -3.98 27.42 -27.14
CA ILE A 664 -5.25 27.40 -26.41
C ILE A 664 -5.58 26.06 -25.76
N ILE A 665 -6.33 26.15 -24.66
CA ILE A 665 -7.01 25.03 -24.01
C ILE A 665 -8.52 25.27 -24.10
N ARG A 666 -9.25 24.28 -24.62
CA ARG A 666 -10.71 24.27 -24.70
C ARG A 666 -11.27 23.57 -23.46
N VAL A 667 -11.96 24.31 -22.60
CA VAL A 667 -12.49 23.80 -21.34
C VAL A 667 -14.00 23.65 -21.44
N PRO A 668 -14.54 22.41 -21.44
CA PRO A 668 -15.98 22.21 -21.53
C PRO A 668 -16.66 22.65 -20.22
N ARG A 669 -17.56 23.63 -20.32
CA ARG A 669 -18.39 24.13 -19.21
C ARG A 669 -19.87 23.88 -19.52
N ARG A 670 -20.72 24.10 -18.51
CA ARG A 670 -22.17 23.89 -18.68
C ARG A 670 -22.71 24.92 -19.67
N GLY A 671 -23.08 24.44 -20.86
CA GLY A 671 -23.74 25.22 -21.91
C GLY A 671 -22.82 26.00 -22.84
N HIS A 672 -21.49 25.96 -22.65
CA HIS A 672 -20.53 26.56 -23.56
C HIS A 672 -19.13 25.97 -23.35
N THR A 673 -18.25 26.14 -24.35
CA THR A 673 -16.83 25.82 -24.24
C THR A 673 -16.06 27.10 -23.94
N HIS A 674 -15.25 27.10 -22.89
CA HIS A 674 -14.43 28.24 -22.50
C HIS A 674 -13.03 28.08 -23.10
N THR A 675 -12.52 29.13 -23.74
CA THR A 675 -11.16 29.13 -24.31
C THR A 675 -10.20 29.81 -23.36
N VAL A 676 -9.11 29.13 -23.01
CA VAL A 676 -8.00 29.67 -22.22
C VAL A 676 -6.78 29.79 -23.11
N TYR A 677 -6.16 30.97 -23.13
CA TYR A 677 -4.92 31.23 -23.87
C TYR A 677 -3.70 30.90 -23.00
N LEU A 678 -2.71 30.25 -23.58
CA LEU A 678 -1.51 29.77 -22.90
C LEU A 678 -0.37 30.77 -23.03
N ASP A 679 0.37 30.98 -21.94
CA ASP A 679 1.64 31.67 -21.92
C ASP A 679 2.81 30.73 -22.26
N GLU A 680 3.96 31.30 -22.60
CA GLU A 680 5.17 30.56 -23.00
C GLU A 680 5.64 29.56 -21.93
N LEU A 681 5.66 29.96 -20.65
CA LEU A 681 6.05 29.07 -19.55
C LEU A 681 5.11 27.86 -19.45
N THR A 682 3.81 28.07 -19.59
CA THR A 682 2.86 26.95 -19.53
C THR A 682 3.02 26.00 -20.72
N VAL A 683 3.38 26.52 -21.91
CA VAL A 683 3.68 25.69 -23.08
C VAL A 683 4.88 24.78 -22.82
N ASP A 684 5.95 25.32 -22.24
CA ASP A 684 7.14 24.54 -21.86
C ASP A 684 6.80 23.44 -20.84
N LEU A 685 5.99 23.77 -19.84
CA LEU A 685 5.51 22.80 -18.85
C LEU A 685 4.63 21.71 -19.47
N ILE A 686 3.78 22.05 -20.44
CA ILE A 686 2.98 21.09 -21.21
C ILE A 686 3.91 20.16 -21.99
N ASN A 687 4.89 20.70 -22.72
CA ASN A 687 5.83 19.92 -23.51
C ASN A 687 6.67 18.97 -22.64
N ALA A 688 7.14 19.44 -21.49
CA ALA A 688 7.87 18.63 -20.52
C ALA A 688 7.00 17.48 -19.98
N TRP A 689 5.75 17.76 -19.63
CA TRP A 689 4.80 16.74 -19.17
C TRP A 689 4.44 15.74 -20.27
N LEU A 690 4.12 16.20 -21.48
CA LEU A 690 3.77 15.32 -22.60
C LEU A 690 4.94 14.40 -22.99
N SER A 691 6.18 14.90 -22.90
CA SER A 691 7.39 14.11 -23.11
C SER A 691 7.56 13.04 -22.02
N GLU A 692 7.39 13.39 -20.75
CA GLU A 692 7.41 12.40 -19.67
C GLU A 692 6.29 11.37 -19.80
N ARG A 693 5.08 11.82 -20.13
CA ARG A 693 3.89 10.97 -20.30
C ARG A 693 4.12 9.94 -21.40
N ARG A 694 4.60 10.37 -22.57
CA ARG A 694 4.95 9.47 -23.70
C ARG A 694 6.06 8.49 -23.31
N ARG A 695 7.11 8.96 -22.63
CA ARG A 695 8.22 8.11 -22.18
C ARG A 695 7.80 7.05 -21.16
N ARG A 696 6.94 7.41 -20.20
CA ARG A 696 6.51 6.50 -19.12
C ARG A 696 5.38 5.55 -19.53
N TRP A 697 4.52 5.99 -20.44
CA TRP A 697 3.34 5.25 -20.89
C TRP A 697 3.10 5.45 -22.40
N PRO A 698 3.92 4.82 -23.28
CA PRO A 698 3.76 4.96 -24.73
C PRO A 698 2.40 4.42 -25.21
N ASP A 699 1.96 3.27 -24.71
CA ASP A 699 0.73 2.58 -25.17
C ASP A 699 -0.52 2.93 -24.33
N THR A 700 -0.55 4.11 -23.71
CA THR A 700 -1.73 4.51 -22.93
C THR A 700 -2.91 4.87 -23.84
N THR A 701 -4.03 4.19 -23.64
CA THR A 701 -5.30 4.50 -24.33
C THR A 701 -6.15 5.54 -23.58
N ASN A 702 -5.65 6.09 -22.47
CA ASN A 702 -6.38 7.07 -21.68
C ASN A 702 -6.30 8.47 -22.37
N PRO A 703 -7.44 9.10 -22.73
CA PRO A 703 -7.45 10.37 -23.46
C PRO A 703 -7.18 11.58 -22.56
N HIS A 704 -7.16 11.41 -21.24
CA HIS A 704 -6.94 12.51 -20.31
C HIS A 704 -5.49 13.00 -20.35
N LEU A 705 -5.33 14.33 -20.26
CA LEU A 705 -4.05 15.01 -20.23
C LEU A 705 -3.19 14.51 -19.07
N PHE A 706 -3.80 14.40 -17.88
CA PHE A 706 -3.13 13.92 -16.69
C PHE A 706 -3.46 12.45 -16.40
N VAL A 707 -2.41 11.64 -16.33
CA VAL A 707 -2.47 10.22 -15.98
C VAL A 707 -1.50 9.90 -14.85
N THR A 708 -1.76 8.80 -14.17
CA THR A 708 -0.90 8.21 -13.14
C THR A 708 -0.52 6.81 -13.56
N SER A 709 0.45 6.19 -12.89
CA SER A 709 0.75 4.76 -13.08
C SER A 709 -0.47 3.86 -12.91
N GLN A 710 -1.47 4.30 -12.14
CA GLN A 710 -2.71 3.59 -11.91
C GLN A 710 -3.78 3.85 -12.99
N SER A 711 -3.87 5.07 -13.52
CA SER A 711 -4.92 5.45 -14.47
C SER A 711 -4.50 5.32 -15.94
N ALA A 712 -3.21 5.21 -16.24
CA ALA A 712 -2.69 5.18 -17.61
C ALA A 712 -3.19 3.96 -18.43
N HIS A 713 -3.26 2.78 -17.83
CA HIS A 713 -3.74 1.56 -18.51
C HIS A 713 -5.11 1.11 -18.01
N HIS A 714 -5.76 1.91 -17.16
CA HIS A 714 -7.01 1.51 -16.56
C HIS A 714 -8.13 1.41 -17.61
N PRO A 715 -8.92 0.33 -17.66
CA PRO A 715 -9.88 0.08 -18.75
C PRO A 715 -10.98 1.14 -18.86
N ALA A 716 -11.50 1.66 -17.74
CA ALA A 716 -12.45 2.80 -17.78
C ALA A 716 -11.84 4.15 -18.16
N ARG A 717 -10.52 4.22 -18.39
CA ARG A 717 -9.79 5.44 -18.77
C ARG A 717 -10.19 6.65 -17.90
N PRO A 718 -10.14 6.54 -16.56
CA PRO A 718 -10.67 7.57 -15.69
C PRO A 718 -9.81 8.84 -15.73
N PRO A 719 -10.41 10.02 -15.50
CA PRO A 719 -9.67 11.25 -15.26
C PRO A 719 -8.81 11.14 -13.99
N LEU A 720 -7.88 12.10 -13.83
CA LEU A 720 -7.11 12.21 -12.60
C LEU A 720 -8.07 12.38 -11.40
N SER A 721 -7.83 11.68 -10.30
CA SER A 721 -8.62 11.88 -9.09
C SER A 721 -8.30 13.23 -8.43
N TYR A 722 -9.26 13.80 -7.69
CA TYR A 722 -8.99 15.03 -6.93
C TYR A 722 -7.83 14.85 -5.95
N CYS A 723 -7.68 13.68 -5.32
CA CYS A 723 -6.54 13.37 -4.46
C CYS A 723 -5.22 13.36 -5.23
N GLY A 724 -5.21 12.87 -6.48
CA GLY A 724 -4.02 12.88 -7.33
C GLY A 724 -3.59 14.27 -7.78
N LEU A 725 -4.55 15.20 -7.94
CA LEU A 725 -4.26 16.62 -8.10
C LEU A 725 -3.77 17.23 -6.79
N ARG A 726 -4.48 16.98 -5.68
CA ARG A 726 -4.18 17.52 -4.35
C ARG A 726 -2.77 17.18 -3.89
N ALA A 727 -2.28 15.99 -4.21
CA ALA A 727 -0.92 15.55 -3.90
C ALA A 727 0.18 16.48 -4.47
N ALA A 728 -0.05 17.18 -5.59
CA ALA A 728 0.89 18.17 -6.10
C ALA A 728 0.91 19.43 -5.23
N PHE A 729 -0.26 19.89 -4.79
CA PHE A 729 -0.41 21.08 -3.94
C PHE A 729 0.05 20.83 -2.50
N ASP A 730 -0.02 19.59 -2.02
CA ASP A 730 0.47 19.22 -0.70
C ASP A 730 2.01 19.31 -0.59
N GLN A 731 2.75 19.26 -1.70
CA GLN A 731 4.21 19.47 -1.71
C GLN A 731 4.60 20.89 -1.27
N VAL A 732 3.77 21.87 -1.64
CA VAL A 732 3.98 23.30 -1.38
C VAL A 732 3.10 23.82 -0.25
N GLY A 733 2.35 22.94 0.43
CA GLY A 733 1.50 23.31 1.57
C GLY A 733 0.30 24.22 1.24
N LEU A 734 -0.14 24.29 -0.03
CA LEU A 734 -1.25 25.15 -0.47
C LEU A 734 -2.53 24.35 -0.76
N VAL A 735 -3.69 25.01 -0.67
CA VAL A 735 -4.96 24.43 -1.12
C VAL A 735 -5.23 24.86 -2.58
N PRO A 736 -5.62 23.95 -3.49
CA PRO A 736 -5.89 24.31 -4.90
C PRO A 736 -6.88 25.47 -5.07
N LYS A 737 -7.90 25.51 -4.20
CA LYS A 737 -8.91 26.57 -4.20
C LYS A 737 -8.37 27.90 -3.69
N GLU A 738 -7.37 27.92 -2.82
CA GLU A 738 -6.74 29.15 -2.34
C GLU A 738 -5.94 29.80 -3.46
N LEU A 739 -5.11 29.04 -4.16
CA LEU A 739 -4.33 29.52 -5.28
C LEU A 739 -5.23 30.02 -6.44
N TRP A 740 -6.34 29.34 -6.70
CA TRP A 740 -7.34 29.82 -7.65
C TRP A 740 -7.99 31.14 -7.22
N ARG A 741 -8.34 31.30 -5.94
CA ARG A 741 -8.93 32.55 -5.41
C ARG A 741 -7.94 33.70 -5.51
N ASP A 742 -6.69 33.43 -5.21
CA ASP A 742 -5.59 34.38 -5.30
C ASP A 742 -5.40 34.89 -6.73
N ARG A 743 -5.31 33.98 -7.72
CA ARG A 743 -5.18 34.37 -9.13
C ARG A 743 -6.33 35.25 -9.63
N VAL A 744 -7.57 34.90 -9.28
CA VAL A 744 -8.76 35.69 -9.67
C VAL A 744 -8.78 37.05 -8.96
N LEU A 745 -8.37 37.11 -7.69
CA LEU A 745 -8.28 38.37 -6.95
C LEU A 745 -7.17 39.27 -7.47
N HIS A 746 -6.01 38.71 -7.80
CA HIS A 746 -4.91 39.44 -8.43
C HIS A 746 -5.36 40.09 -9.73
N GLU A 747 -6.06 39.36 -10.60
CA GLU A 747 -6.61 39.96 -11.82
C GLU A 747 -7.63 41.08 -11.52
N ALA A 748 -8.49 40.86 -10.53
CA ALA A 748 -9.48 41.85 -10.10
C ALA A 748 -8.85 43.13 -9.52
N GLN A 749 -7.60 43.10 -9.04
CA GLN A 749 -6.88 44.30 -8.62
C GLN A 749 -6.44 45.18 -9.80
N HIS A 750 -6.28 44.58 -10.98
CA HIS A 750 -5.84 45.26 -12.19
C HIS A 750 -7.01 45.75 -13.05
N THR A 751 -8.25 45.35 -12.73
CA THR A 751 -9.45 45.74 -13.48
C THR A 751 -10.68 45.91 -12.59
N ALA A 752 -11.37 47.02 -12.78
CA ALA A 752 -12.67 47.26 -12.14
C ALA A 752 -13.85 46.73 -12.96
N ASP A 753 -13.62 46.12 -14.12
CA ASP A 753 -14.67 45.58 -14.97
C ASP A 753 -14.91 44.08 -14.68
N PRO A 754 -16.10 43.69 -14.16
CA PRO A 754 -16.41 42.29 -13.94
C PRO A 754 -16.53 41.49 -15.25
N VAL A 755 -16.80 42.13 -16.40
CA VAL A 755 -16.89 41.44 -17.70
C VAL A 755 -15.52 40.88 -18.12
N HIS A 756 -14.43 41.58 -17.82
CA HIS A 756 -13.07 41.07 -18.03
C HIS A 756 -12.84 39.74 -17.30
N LEU A 757 -13.17 39.64 -16.01
CA LEU A 757 -13.00 38.40 -15.25
C LEU A 757 -13.90 37.27 -15.77
N ILE A 758 -15.10 37.61 -16.24
CA ILE A 758 -16.00 36.64 -16.89
C ILE A 758 -15.37 36.13 -18.19
N ARG A 759 -14.81 37.00 -19.03
CA ARG A 759 -14.18 36.59 -20.30
C ARG A 759 -12.88 35.82 -20.10
N LEU A 760 -12.06 36.20 -19.12
CA LEU A 760 -10.77 35.56 -18.86
C LEU A 760 -10.95 34.19 -18.18
N PHE A 761 -11.69 34.15 -17.07
CA PHE A 761 -11.81 32.94 -16.26
C PHE A 761 -13.10 32.15 -16.50
N GLY A 762 -14.09 32.68 -17.22
CA GLY A 762 -15.45 32.12 -17.38
C GLY A 762 -16.12 31.78 -16.04
N ILE A 763 -16.01 32.72 -15.11
CA ILE A 763 -16.70 32.68 -13.83
C ILE A 763 -18.10 33.28 -13.96
N HIS A 764 -18.98 32.93 -13.00
CA HIS A 764 -20.34 33.46 -12.98
C HIS A 764 -20.32 34.97 -12.70
N PRO A 765 -21.23 35.79 -13.29
CA PRO A 765 -21.25 37.24 -13.10
C PRO A 765 -21.25 37.67 -11.63
N SER A 766 -22.07 37.04 -10.78
CA SER A 766 -22.08 37.34 -9.34
C SER A 766 -20.76 37.03 -8.62
N THR A 767 -19.99 36.08 -9.14
CA THR A 767 -18.65 35.79 -8.61
C THR A 767 -17.67 36.87 -9.07
N ALA A 768 -17.71 37.29 -10.33
CA ALA A 768 -16.86 38.37 -10.84
C ALA A 768 -17.07 39.68 -10.08
N VAL A 769 -18.33 40.12 -9.92
CA VAL A 769 -18.68 41.32 -9.14
C VAL A 769 -18.16 41.22 -7.71
N LYS A 770 -18.26 40.05 -7.08
CA LYS A 770 -17.73 39.84 -5.72
C LYS A 770 -16.21 40.07 -5.64
N TYR A 771 -15.43 39.61 -6.62
CA TYR A 771 -13.98 39.80 -6.62
C TYR A 771 -13.60 41.24 -6.96
N VAL A 772 -14.29 41.89 -7.89
CA VAL A 772 -14.11 43.32 -8.20
C VAL A 772 -14.40 44.16 -6.96
N ASN A 773 -15.53 43.94 -6.28
CA ASN A 773 -15.87 44.68 -5.05
C ASN A 773 -14.88 44.42 -3.90
N ALA A 774 -14.25 43.24 -3.88
CA ALA A 774 -13.21 42.93 -2.90
C ALA A 774 -11.88 43.63 -3.21
N ALA A 775 -11.56 43.83 -4.50
CA ALA A 775 -10.35 44.50 -4.95
C ALA A 775 -10.48 46.03 -4.98
N HIS A 776 -11.67 46.53 -5.26
CA HIS A 776 -12.03 47.95 -5.38
C HIS A 776 -13.22 48.29 -4.47
N PRO A 777 -13.01 48.34 -3.13
CA PRO A 777 -14.08 48.61 -2.18
C PRO A 777 -14.70 50.02 -2.34
N ASP A 778 -13.91 50.97 -2.85
CA ASP A 778 -14.31 52.33 -3.21
C ASP A 778 -15.43 52.37 -4.27
N LYS A 779 -15.38 51.47 -5.25
CA LYS A 779 -16.38 51.36 -6.33
C LYS A 779 -17.62 50.56 -5.92
N ALA A 780 -17.52 49.75 -4.87
CA ALA A 780 -18.66 49.04 -4.29
C ALA A 780 -19.57 49.97 -3.48
N LEU A 781 -19.02 51.04 -2.91
CA LEU A 781 -19.74 52.00 -2.07
C LEU A 781 -20.67 52.94 -2.88
N SER A 782 -20.39 53.19 -4.16
CA SER A 782 -21.24 54.03 -5.02
C SER A 782 -22.56 53.36 -5.46
N GLN A 783 -22.75 52.06 -5.21
CA GLN A 783 -24.02 51.34 -5.45
C GLN A 783 -24.90 51.20 -4.20
N ILE A 784 -24.44 51.70 -3.04
CA ILE A 784 -25.14 51.60 -1.75
C ILE A 784 -25.67 52.97 -1.26
N ARG A 785 -25.46 54.05 -2.03
CA ARG A 785 -26.10 55.36 -1.78
C ARG A 785 -27.37 55.52 -2.60
#